data_AF-A0A135LTT9-F1
#
_entry.id   AF-A0A135LTT9-F1
#
_cell.length_a   1.000
_cell.length_b   1.000
_cell.length_c   1.000
_cell.angle_alpha   90.00
_cell.angle_beta   90.00
_cell.angle_gamma   90.00
#
_symmetry.space_group_name_H-M   'P 1'
#
loop_
_entity.id
_entity.type
_entity.pdbx_description
1 polymer ?
#
loop_
_entity_poly.entity_id
_entity_poly.type
_entity_poly.pdbx_seq_one_letter_code
_entity_poly.pdbx_strand_id
1 'polypeptide(L)'
;MAPTVHSAKLTLSCPLFAADFDPRDNGRLLVGGGGGEGRSGSLLDTSCRNEITEAVELNLSRDEDSVTSLAAAPLAGDEAGSLVALAGINSSVEQQKKNNNQHLRAFRFEVPQKTTAEDSGKAKKDTKSEEEVIPGKARALSQASLFRTKNGSGSSDTYQRVTRLSPWPKGKDGNAKHTRIGAVATGLAPSGEIVFFRATETPSEKDVIGRIQLGGNEEAEDLDFVSLEHDLEKTDDAHGQFLVAYTNGADVMAGEISSSSRSNSSPDVHSVYTIPLPASGVRTARPKVRALRFLSPKTLLLLQNAPNRGGSELVLIQLPSTKSSKSKILRRRKLPRTVKIGLGLDICQLGTNPQGQQQTVIAVSGSDNSIPLFTLEYGPNRGYSNFRPYTTLRDVHPFSMTKLTFSTFIAPAHPVTPDVGPQNIKLASVSMGNTVVVHTFPLSPFPTSSRTPRYVLVTPGPAEIWELVYSIIILLFSISAICLAMLAFSEIRGGTPPILGATEWLPDSIRGAIAREYVLPPRDKLTYFDTLLVPRGSDTDIPVATIVPTDSQIESLREILDRVHRAGAAPADLEPVAPQSLSVIVRCGAGHDAEQSVIIETAAAASEEEKLKAWKDLSTSEQSVWKQRLVDAGRWTVSEGESVLIGVLFGEACGGLGRAVRNELP
;
A
#
# COMPACT_ATOMS: atom_id res chain seq x y z
N MET A 1 -7.11 -15.38 -2.85
CA MET A 1 -7.37 -13.93 -2.84
C MET A 1 -6.82 -13.32 -1.56
N ALA A 2 -5.81 -12.45 -1.68
CA ALA A 2 -5.39 -11.61 -0.58
C ALA A 2 -6.57 -10.71 -0.14
N PRO A 3 -6.73 -10.35 1.14
CA PRO A 3 -7.71 -9.32 1.47
C PRO A 3 -7.27 -8.02 0.79
N THR A 4 -8.02 -7.61 -0.22
CA THR A 4 -7.95 -6.26 -0.80
C THR A 4 -8.21 -5.27 0.34
N VAL A 5 -7.28 -4.34 0.58
CA VAL A 5 -7.55 -3.24 1.51
C VAL A 5 -8.66 -2.40 0.89
N HIS A 6 -9.85 -2.49 1.46
CA HIS A 6 -10.99 -1.72 0.97
C HIS A 6 -10.76 -0.24 1.28
N SER A 7 -11.08 0.62 0.33
CA SER A 7 -11.00 2.07 0.49
C SER A 7 -12.26 2.72 -0.03
N ALA A 8 -12.76 3.70 0.72
CA ALA A 8 -13.81 4.60 0.26
C ALA A 8 -13.25 6.03 0.22
N LYS A 9 -13.71 6.83 -0.75
CA LYS A 9 -13.25 8.21 -0.95
C LYS A 9 -14.45 9.15 -1.07
N LEU A 10 -14.40 10.26 -0.35
CA LEU A 10 -15.37 11.35 -0.43
C LEU A 10 -14.62 12.66 -0.72
N THR A 11 -15.23 13.54 -1.53
CA THR A 11 -14.71 14.88 -1.79
C THR A 11 -15.70 15.88 -1.21
N LEU A 12 -15.21 16.73 -0.30
CA LEU A 12 -16.01 17.77 0.36
C LEU A 12 -15.83 19.12 -0.35
N SER A 13 -16.60 20.11 0.11
CA SER A 13 -16.62 21.46 -0.47
C SER A 13 -15.38 22.31 -0.13
N CYS A 14 -14.62 21.96 0.92
CA CYS A 14 -13.48 22.74 1.39
C CYS A 14 -12.20 21.89 1.65
N PRO A 15 -11.01 22.52 1.65
CA PRO A 15 -9.76 21.87 2.05
C PRO A 15 -9.81 21.42 3.51
N LEU A 16 -9.30 20.22 3.80
CA LEU A 16 -9.37 19.63 5.13
C LEU A 16 -8.01 19.65 5.82
N PHE A 17 -7.99 20.05 7.09
CA PHE A 17 -6.76 20.13 7.89
C PHE A 17 -6.77 19.19 9.09
N ALA A 18 -7.95 18.82 9.58
CA ALA A 18 -8.09 18.04 10.79
C ALA A 18 -9.14 16.93 10.64
N ALA A 19 -8.89 15.82 11.32
CA ALA A 19 -9.77 14.66 11.35
C ALA A 19 -9.52 13.85 12.63
N ASP A 20 -10.60 13.29 13.20
CA ASP A 20 -10.54 12.40 14.37
C ASP A 20 -11.76 11.46 14.41
N PHE A 21 -11.57 10.22 14.88
CA PHE A 21 -12.67 9.25 15.01
C PHE A 21 -13.37 9.38 16.37
N ASP A 22 -14.67 9.07 16.43
CA ASP A 22 -15.30 8.81 17.73
C ASP A 22 -14.63 7.58 18.36
N PRO A 23 -13.99 7.69 19.54
CA PRO A 23 -13.34 6.55 20.15
C PRO A 23 -14.31 5.44 20.60
N ARG A 24 -15.62 5.73 20.68
CA ARG A 24 -16.67 4.76 21.04
C ARG A 24 -17.28 4.06 19.82
N ASP A 25 -17.17 4.64 18.63
CA ASP A 25 -17.79 4.14 17.40
C ASP A 25 -16.85 4.33 16.21
N ASN A 26 -16.30 3.22 15.69
CA ASN A 26 -15.40 3.24 14.53
C ASN A 26 -16.11 3.59 13.21
N GLY A 27 -17.44 3.76 13.21
CA GLY A 27 -18.25 4.24 12.10
C GLY A 27 -18.25 5.76 11.95
N ARG A 28 -17.79 6.53 12.94
CA ARG A 28 -17.97 7.99 12.94
C ARG A 28 -16.65 8.74 12.84
N LEU A 29 -16.51 9.53 11.80
CA LEU A 29 -15.32 10.33 11.53
C LEU A 29 -15.68 11.81 11.51
N LEU A 30 -15.10 12.59 12.43
CA LEU A 30 -15.15 14.04 12.38
C LEU A 30 -14.06 14.55 11.44
N VAL A 31 -14.42 15.49 10.56
CA VAL A 31 -13.47 16.22 9.71
C VAL A 31 -13.73 17.71 9.81
N GLY A 32 -12.68 18.51 9.69
CA GLY A 32 -12.77 19.96 9.75
C GLY A 32 -11.76 20.63 8.84
N GLY A 33 -12.20 21.72 8.23
CA GLY A 33 -11.41 22.42 7.24
C GLY A 33 -11.88 23.84 6.95
N GLY A 34 -11.35 24.41 5.88
CA GLY A 34 -11.74 25.71 5.39
C GLY A 34 -10.78 26.28 4.35
N GLY A 35 -11.30 27.14 3.47
CA GLY A 35 -10.52 27.79 2.43
C GLY A 35 -11.37 28.11 1.21
N GLY A 36 -11.06 29.22 0.54
CA GLY A 36 -11.90 29.73 -0.54
C GLY A 36 -13.26 30.22 -0.02
N GLU A 37 -14.35 29.75 -0.61
CA GLU A 37 -15.73 30.21 -0.32
C GLU A 37 -16.42 29.49 0.85
N GLY A 38 -15.80 28.41 1.38
CA GLY A 38 -16.39 27.53 2.39
C GLY A 38 -15.51 27.28 3.61
N ARG A 39 -16.14 27.21 4.79
CA ARG A 39 -15.57 26.72 6.04
C ARG A 39 -16.57 25.82 6.72
N SER A 40 -16.21 24.57 6.92
CA SER A 40 -17.13 23.59 7.48
C SER A 40 -16.43 22.59 8.38
N GLY A 41 -17.23 22.06 9.31
CA GLY A 41 -16.94 20.83 10.03
C GLY A 41 -18.02 19.82 9.70
N SER A 42 -17.65 18.58 9.43
CA SER A 42 -18.61 17.55 9.03
C SER A 42 -18.41 16.29 9.87
N LEU A 43 -19.52 15.66 10.24
CA LEU A 43 -19.54 14.32 10.80
C LEU A 43 -19.87 13.35 9.67
N LEU A 44 -18.93 12.48 9.35
CA LEU A 44 -19.05 11.48 8.30
C LEU A 44 -19.40 10.12 8.89
N ASP A 45 -20.34 9.43 8.24
CA ASP A 45 -20.59 8.02 8.46
C ASP A 45 -19.69 7.19 7.55
N THR A 46 -18.94 6.30 8.17
CA THR A 46 -17.97 5.39 7.56
C THR A 46 -18.29 3.94 7.93
N SER A 47 -19.47 3.66 8.50
CA SER A 47 -19.92 2.33 8.93
C SER A 47 -19.80 1.31 7.79
N CYS A 48 -20.13 1.70 6.57
CA CYS A 48 -19.93 0.93 5.35
C CYS A 48 -18.50 1.04 4.83
N ARG A 49 -17.82 -0.10 4.60
CA ARG A 49 -16.43 -0.13 4.10
C ARG A 49 -16.23 0.42 2.67
N ASN A 50 -17.30 0.56 1.89
CA ASN A 50 -17.26 0.93 0.47
C ASN A 50 -17.75 2.36 0.21
N GLU A 51 -18.36 3.00 1.20
CA GLU A 51 -19.04 4.29 1.03
C GLU A 51 -18.79 5.17 2.26
N ILE A 52 -18.62 6.47 2.02
CA ILE A 52 -18.54 7.47 3.08
C ILE A 52 -19.65 8.47 2.78
N THR A 53 -20.53 8.69 3.75
CA THR A 53 -21.63 9.65 3.62
C THR A 53 -21.47 10.77 4.63
N GLU A 54 -21.91 11.97 4.25
CA GLU A 54 -21.93 13.11 5.16
C GLU A 54 -23.22 13.06 5.98
N ALA A 55 -23.09 12.73 7.26
CA ALA A 55 -24.25 12.57 8.15
C ALA A 55 -24.75 13.92 8.67
N VAL A 56 -23.83 14.82 9.02
CA VAL A 56 -24.14 16.16 9.53
C VAL A 56 -23.08 17.14 9.05
N GLU A 57 -23.50 18.24 8.44
CA GLU A 57 -22.64 19.37 8.06
C GLU A 57 -22.85 20.54 9.03
N LEU A 58 -21.76 21.19 9.42
CA LEU A 58 -21.74 22.45 10.16
C LEU A 58 -21.03 23.51 9.33
N ASN A 59 -21.78 24.52 8.91
CA ASN A 59 -21.22 25.70 8.25
C ASN A 59 -20.71 26.70 9.29
N LEU A 60 -19.41 27.01 9.22
CA LEU A 60 -18.74 27.97 10.09
C LEU A 60 -18.77 29.38 9.47
N SER A 61 -18.55 30.40 10.30
CA SER A 61 -18.51 31.78 9.83
C SER A 61 -17.38 32.02 8.83
N ARG A 62 -17.65 32.85 7.81
CA ARG A 62 -16.68 33.32 6.81
C ARG A 62 -15.72 34.40 7.33
N ASP A 63 -15.98 34.94 8.52
CA ASP A 63 -15.14 35.98 9.12
C ASP A 63 -14.05 35.43 10.04
N GLU A 64 -14.19 34.18 10.49
CA GLU A 64 -13.25 33.52 11.39
C GLU A 64 -12.04 32.92 10.64
N ASP A 65 -11.29 32.00 11.24
CA ASP A 65 -10.27 31.22 10.51
C ASP A 65 -10.80 29.82 10.16
N SER A 66 -10.02 29.04 9.43
CA SER A 66 -10.31 27.64 9.13
C SER A 66 -10.04 26.76 10.35
N VAL A 67 -10.65 25.56 10.39
CA VAL A 67 -10.32 24.57 11.42
C VAL A 67 -8.89 24.09 11.22
N THR A 68 -8.01 24.28 12.20
CA THR A 68 -6.60 23.88 12.12
C THR A 68 -6.29 22.59 12.89
N SER A 69 -7.04 22.32 13.95
CA SER A 69 -6.91 21.11 14.77
C SER A 69 -8.27 20.68 15.30
N LEU A 70 -8.46 19.37 15.53
CA LEU A 70 -9.74 18.78 15.89
C LEU A 70 -9.52 17.56 16.79
N ALA A 71 -10.41 17.35 17.76
CA ALA A 71 -10.46 16.14 18.56
C ALA A 71 -11.90 15.73 18.91
N ALA A 72 -12.18 14.43 18.85
CA ALA A 72 -13.43 13.82 19.29
C ALA A 72 -13.43 13.66 20.82
N ALA A 73 -14.34 14.36 21.48
CA ALA A 73 -14.39 14.50 22.94
C ALA A 73 -15.70 13.95 23.53
N PRO A 74 -16.11 12.70 23.24
CA PRO A 74 -17.32 12.17 23.83
C PRO A 74 -17.23 12.13 25.36
N LEU A 75 -18.37 12.21 26.01
CA LEU A 75 -18.51 12.13 27.47
C LEU A 75 -19.15 10.79 27.84
N ALA A 76 -18.85 10.28 29.05
CA ALA A 76 -19.32 8.97 29.50
C ALA A 76 -20.86 8.87 29.62
N GLY A 77 -21.57 10.01 29.66
CA GLY A 77 -23.04 10.08 29.70
C GLY A 77 -23.66 10.62 28.41
N ASP A 78 -22.89 10.81 27.34
CA ASP A 78 -23.46 11.23 26.05
C ASP A 78 -24.30 10.09 25.46
N GLU A 79 -25.45 10.44 24.89
CA GLU A 79 -26.30 9.51 24.16
C GLU A 79 -25.53 8.86 23.00
N ALA A 80 -25.93 7.66 22.60
CA ALA A 80 -25.27 6.89 21.55
C ALA A 80 -25.19 7.63 20.20
N GLY A 81 -26.04 8.63 19.94
CA GLY A 81 -26.03 9.46 18.74
C GLY A 81 -25.35 10.84 18.87
N SER A 82 -24.83 11.20 20.06
CA SER A 82 -24.27 12.52 20.34
C SER A 82 -22.74 12.48 20.43
N LEU A 83 -22.08 13.45 19.84
CA LEU A 83 -20.62 13.59 19.85
C LEU A 83 -20.22 15.06 20.04
N VAL A 84 -19.43 15.31 21.08
CA VAL A 84 -18.79 16.61 21.28
C VAL A 84 -17.46 16.65 20.52
N ALA A 85 -17.22 17.74 19.80
CA ALA A 85 -16.00 18.01 19.06
C ALA A 85 -15.31 19.27 19.61
N LEU A 86 -14.00 19.18 19.84
CA LEU A 86 -13.16 20.31 20.21
C LEU A 86 -12.30 20.72 19.02
N ALA A 87 -12.43 21.97 18.57
CA ALA A 87 -11.78 22.48 17.37
C ALA A 87 -10.91 23.71 17.67
N GLY A 88 -9.76 23.80 17.01
CA GLY A 88 -8.94 25.00 16.93
C GLY A 88 -9.38 25.87 15.76
N ILE A 89 -9.96 27.02 16.08
CA ILE A 89 -10.47 28.01 15.13
C ILE A 89 -10.19 29.40 15.68
N ASN A 90 -9.24 30.11 15.08
CA ASN A 90 -8.99 31.50 15.46
C ASN A 90 -10.22 32.38 15.21
N SER A 91 -10.43 33.36 16.09
CA SER A 91 -11.44 34.41 15.88
C SER A 91 -11.08 35.28 14.67
N SER A 92 -11.99 36.18 14.26
CA SER A 92 -11.71 37.10 13.14
C SER A 92 -10.45 37.94 13.38
N VAL A 93 -9.81 38.38 12.28
CA VAL A 93 -8.60 39.21 12.33
C VAL A 93 -8.80 40.47 13.19
N GLU A 94 -10.01 41.02 13.19
CA GLU A 94 -10.38 42.19 14.00
C GLU A 94 -10.39 41.89 15.51
N GLN A 95 -10.91 40.73 15.90
CA GLN A 95 -10.92 40.28 17.30
C GLN A 95 -9.50 39.92 17.76
N GLN A 96 -8.71 39.30 16.89
CA GLN A 96 -7.29 39.00 17.16
C GLN A 96 -6.47 40.27 17.37
N LYS A 97 -6.70 41.33 16.56
CA LYS A 97 -6.07 42.66 16.76
C LYS A 97 -6.46 43.30 18.10
N LYS A 98 -7.64 42.98 18.62
CA LYS A 98 -8.10 43.40 19.96
C LYS A 98 -7.58 42.49 21.09
N ASN A 99 -6.66 41.57 20.80
CA ASN A 99 -6.17 40.56 21.75
C ASN A 99 -7.30 39.68 22.33
N ASN A 100 -8.35 39.45 21.55
CA ASN A 100 -9.46 38.58 21.91
C ASN A 100 -9.53 37.42 20.90
N ASN A 101 -8.76 36.36 21.14
CA ASN A 101 -8.76 35.17 20.29
C ASN A 101 -9.38 33.98 21.02
N GLN A 102 -10.68 33.75 20.80
CA GLN A 102 -11.39 32.59 21.34
C GLN A 102 -11.12 31.38 20.44
N HIS A 103 -9.91 30.86 20.52
CA HIS A 103 -9.38 29.88 19.58
C HIS A 103 -9.94 28.46 19.77
N LEU A 104 -10.38 28.10 20.98
CA LEU A 104 -10.88 26.76 21.28
C LEU A 104 -12.40 26.77 21.23
N ARG A 105 -12.96 26.02 20.28
CA ARG A 105 -14.40 25.92 20.06
C ARG A 105 -14.89 24.53 20.43
N ALA A 106 -16.06 24.46 21.06
CA ALA A 106 -16.76 23.22 21.31
C ALA A 106 -18.05 23.18 20.49
N PHE A 107 -18.29 22.05 19.82
CA PHE A 107 -19.49 21.79 19.03
C PHE A 107 -20.09 20.45 19.45
N ARG A 108 -21.41 20.32 19.35
CA ARG A 108 -22.11 19.05 19.52
C ARG A 108 -22.76 18.66 18.21
N PHE A 109 -22.51 17.42 17.80
CA PHE A 109 -23.11 16.77 16.64
C PHE A 109 -24.07 15.69 17.14
N GLU A 110 -25.27 15.69 16.59
CA GLU A 110 -26.34 14.73 16.86
C GLU A 110 -26.65 14.02 15.55
N VAL A 111 -26.41 12.71 15.49
CA VAL A 111 -26.60 11.88 14.28
C VAL A 111 -28.10 11.71 13.99
N PRO A 112 -28.52 11.66 12.71
CA PRO A 112 -29.91 11.40 12.36
C PRO A 112 -30.44 10.10 13.01
N GLN A 113 -31.64 10.15 13.60
CA GLN A 113 -32.28 8.99 14.22
C GLN A 113 -33.49 8.53 13.40
N LYS A 114 -33.63 7.21 13.27
CA LYS A 114 -34.86 6.58 12.77
C LYS A 114 -35.74 6.22 13.97
N THR A 115 -36.87 6.88 14.12
CA THR A 115 -37.85 6.52 15.15
C THR A 115 -38.61 5.27 14.72
N THR A 116 -38.31 4.12 15.34
CA THR A 116 -39.22 2.97 15.33
C THR A 116 -40.33 3.24 16.34
N ALA A 117 -41.57 3.36 15.86
CA ALA A 117 -42.75 3.57 16.69
C ALA A 117 -43.02 2.35 17.59
N GLU A 118 -42.42 2.29 18.78
CA GLU A 118 -42.76 1.27 19.80
C GLU A 118 -43.11 1.85 21.18
N ASP A 119 -43.31 3.17 21.31
CA ASP A 119 -43.67 3.77 22.61
C ASP A 119 -44.93 4.65 22.55
N SER A 120 -46.04 4.07 22.07
CA SER A 120 -47.38 4.46 22.53
C SER A 120 -48.37 3.35 22.24
N GLY A 121 -48.81 2.66 23.30
CA GLY A 121 -49.85 1.65 23.20
C GLY A 121 -51.19 2.19 22.69
N LYS A 122 -51.89 1.32 21.95
CA LYS A 122 -53.28 1.37 21.42
C LYS A 122 -53.47 1.84 19.97
N ALA A 123 -53.38 0.86 19.08
CA ALA A 123 -54.33 0.52 18.00
C ALA A 123 -54.88 1.63 17.08
N LYS A 124 -54.45 1.60 15.81
CA LYS A 124 -55.30 1.17 14.68
C LYS A 124 -54.44 0.84 13.45
N LYS A 125 -54.80 -0.27 12.82
CA LYS A 125 -54.24 -0.83 11.59
C LYS A 125 -54.72 0.01 10.40
N ASP A 126 -53.87 0.06 9.37
CA ASP A 126 -54.10 0.60 8.03
C ASP A 126 -53.86 2.10 7.83
N THR A 127 -52.58 2.48 7.68
CA THR A 127 -52.06 3.44 6.69
C THR A 127 -50.53 3.23 6.62
N LYS A 128 -49.93 3.24 5.42
CA LYS A 128 -48.46 3.21 5.25
C LYS A 128 -47.83 4.31 6.11
N SER A 129 -47.15 3.94 7.19
CA SER A 129 -46.41 4.87 8.04
C SER A 129 -45.23 5.40 7.24
N GLU A 130 -45.28 6.68 6.85
CA GLU A 130 -44.10 7.41 6.43
C GLU A 130 -43.12 7.41 7.61
N GLU A 131 -41.93 6.87 7.40
CA GLU A 131 -40.85 6.85 8.39
C GLU A 131 -40.42 8.30 8.65
N GLU A 132 -40.80 8.88 9.79
CA GLU A 132 -40.21 10.16 10.23
C GLU A 132 -38.74 9.90 10.64
N VAL A 133 -37.82 10.42 9.82
CA VAL A 133 -36.38 10.46 10.13
C VAL A 133 -36.07 11.82 10.75
N ILE A 134 -35.62 11.82 12.01
CA ILE A 134 -35.17 13.07 12.66
C ILE A 134 -33.82 13.43 12.03
N PRO A 135 -33.69 14.59 11.36
CA PRO A 135 -32.44 14.98 10.73
C PRO A 135 -31.37 15.25 11.79
N GLY A 136 -30.12 14.90 11.46
CA GLY A 136 -28.99 15.18 12.32
C GLY A 136 -28.75 16.69 12.45
N LYS A 137 -28.19 17.10 13.58
CA LYS A 137 -27.99 18.51 13.93
C LYS A 137 -26.60 18.77 14.48
N ALA A 138 -25.99 19.87 14.07
CA ALA A 138 -24.79 20.40 14.70
C ALA A 138 -25.10 21.72 15.43
N ARG A 139 -24.55 21.91 16.63
CA ARG A 139 -24.68 23.15 17.40
C ARG A 139 -23.36 23.59 18.01
N ALA A 140 -23.11 24.89 18.02
CA ALA A 140 -22.02 25.48 18.79
C ALA A 140 -22.37 25.49 20.29
N LEU A 141 -21.41 25.11 21.12
CA LEU A 141 -21.57 25.03 22.58
C LEU A 141 -20.79 26.14 23.29
N SER A 142 -19.50 26.27 23.03
CA SER A 142 -18.65 27.25 23.70
C SER A 142 -17.48 27.73 22.85
N GLN A 143 -16.94 28.89 23.24
CA GLN A 143 -15.77 29.52 22.67
C GLN A 143 -14.89 30.00 23.81
N ALA A 144 -13.62 29.61 23.83
CA ALA A 144 -12.69 29.92 24.92
C ALA A 144 -11.34 30.37 24.38
N SER A 145 -10.71 31.31 25.09
CA SER A 145 -9.32 31.69 24.90
C SER A 145 -8.51 31.04 26.01
N LEU A 146 -7.76 29.98 25.68
CA LEU A 146 -6.89 29.32 26.64
C LEU A 146 -5.45 29.80 26.59
N PHE A 147 -4.99 30.43 25.50
CA PHE A 147 -3.60 30.87 25.41
C PHE A 147 -3.44 32.22 26.09
N ARG A 148 -2.34 32.38 26.83
CA ARG A 148 -1.94 33.64 27.47
C ARG A 148 -0.99 34.45 26.61
N THR A 149 -0.32 33.81 25.66
CA THR A 149 0.56 34.52 24.71
C THR A 149 -0.25 35.59 23.99
N LYS A 150 0.03 36.86 24.33
CA LYS A 150 -0.57 38.01 23.67
C LYS A 150 0.14 38.20 22.33
N ASN A 151 -0.63 38.54 21.29
CA ASN A 151 -0.04 38.93 20.03
C ASN A 151 0.82 40.18 20.29
N GLY A 152 2.14 40.05 20.15
CA GLY A 152 3.04 41.19 20.17
C GLY A 152 2.72 42.11 18.98
N SER A 153 3.24 43.33 18.96
CA SER A 153 3.11 44.20 17.77
C SER A 153 3.82 43.53 16.59
N GLY A 154 3.09 42.77 15.77
CA GLY A 154 3.61 42.07 14.60
C GLY A 154 3.29 40.56 14.50
N SER A 155 2.63 39.91 15.46
CA SER A 155 2.37 38.46 15.41
C SER A 155 0.89 38.09 15.20
N SER A 156 0.31 38.42 14.04
CA SER A 156 -1.08 38.07 13.70
C SER A 156 -1.29 36.61 13.29
N ASP A 157 -0.23 35.83 13.12
CA ASP A 157 -0.31 34.54 12.41
C ASP A 157 -0.30 33.34 13.38
N THR A 158 -0.40 33.59 14.69
CA THR A 158 -0.46 32.54 15.70
C THR A 158 -1.76 31.75 15.56
N TYR A 159 -1.69 30.43 15.50
CA TYR A 159 -2.86 29.56 15.46
C TYR A 159 -2.73 28.37 16.42
N GLN A 160 -3.83 27.66 16.65
CA GLN A 160 -3.80 26.42 17.42
C GLN A 160 -3.34 25.27 16.51
N ARG A 161 -2.13 24.77 16.73
CA ARG A 161 -1.52 23.72 15.90
C ARG A 161 -2.01 22.32 16.28
N VAL A 162 -2.14 22.07 17.58
CA VAL A 162 -2.44 20.73 18.11
C VAL A 162 -3.64 20.81 19.03
N THR A 163 -4.57 19.87 18.86
CA THR A 163 -5.56 19.47 19.87
C THR A 163 -5.40 17.97 20.03
N ARG A 164 -5.09 17.51 21.25
CA ARG A 164 -4.98 16.08 21.56
C ARG A 164 -5.66 15.80 22.87
N LEU A 165 -6.38 14.70 22.93
CA LEU A 165 -7.01 14.20 24.15
C LEU A 165 -6.32 12.92 24.61
N SER A 166 -6.39 12.65 25.90
CA SER A 166 -5.95 11.37 26.47
C SER A 166 -6.72 10.21 25.84
N PRO A 167 -6.15 9.00 25.76
CA PRO A 167 -6.84 7.83 25.24
C PRO A 167 -8.21 7.63 25.91
N TRP A 168 -9.17 7.10 25.14
CA TRP A 168 -10.47 6.73 25.70
C TRP A 168 -10.27 5.57 26.70
N PRO A 169 -10.84 5.65 27.91
CA PRO A 169 -10.70 4.62 28.94
C PRO A 169 -11.24 3.27 28.43
N LYS A 170 -10.49 2.20 28.71
CA LYS A 170 -10.87 0.82 28.38
C LYS A 170 -11.49 0.18 29.62
N GLY A 171 -12.82 0.26 29.79
CA GLY A 171 -13.49 -0.23 31.00
C GLY A 171 -14.85 -0.86 30.73
N LYS A 172 -15.14 -1.98 31.42
CA LYS A 172 -16.43 -2.71 31.44
C LYS A 172 -17.49 -2.05 32.33
N ASP A 173 -17.08 -1.14 33.22
CA ASP A 173 -17.97 -0.52 34.19
C ASP A 173 -18.42 0.85 33.69
N GLY A 174 -19.57 0.89 33.03
CA GLY A 174 -20.23 2.11 32.55
C GLY A 174 -20.65 3.09 33.65
N ASN A 175 -20.11 2.98 34.87
CA ASN A 175 -20.47 3.74 36.05
C ASN A 175 -19.31 4.54 36.67
N ALA A 176 -18.06 4.28 36.27
CA ALA A 176 -16.91 5.07 36.74
C ALA A 176 -16.80 6.36 35.91
N LYS A 177 -16.93 7.53 36.57
CA LYS A 177 -16.69 8.84 35.94
C LYS A 177 -15.20 9.00 35.61
N HIS A 178 -14.75 8.43 34.50
CA HIS A 178 -13.40 8.62 34.01
C HIS A 178 -13.22 10.07 33.53
N THR A 179 -12.22 10.76 34.08
CA THR A 179 -11.90 12.13 33.69
C THR A 179 -10.81 12.11 32.61
N ARG A 180 -11.17 12.46 31.37
CA ARG A 180 -10.19 12.68 30.30
C ARG A 180 -9.53 14.04 30.44
N ILE A 181 -8.30 14.14 29.97
CA ILE A 181 -7.59 15.41 29.84
C ILE A 181 -7.28 15.69 28.37
N GLY A 182 -7.00 16.95 28.07
CA GLY A 182 -6.56 17.39 26.75
C GLY A 182 -5.39 18.35 26.86
N ALA A 183 -4.72 18.54 25.73
CA ALA A 183 -3.84 19.69 25.56
C ALA A 183 -4.03 20.33 24.20
N VAL A 184 -3.79 21.64 24.21
CA VAL A 184 -3.68 22.48 23.03
C VAL A 184 -2.31 23.13 22.99
N ALA A 185 -1.75 23.29 21.78
CA ALA A 185 -0.46 23.95 21.59
C ALA A 185 -0.54 24.98 20.45
N THR A 186 0.20 26.07 20.61
CA THR A 186 0.32 27.12 19.58
C THR A 186 1.25 26.70 18.45
N GLY A 187 1.04 27.28 17.26
CA GLY A 187 1.97 27.26 16.14
C GLY A 187 2.16 28.67 15.59
N LEU A 188 3.34 28.95 15.04
CA LEU A 188 3.77 30.29 14.55
C LEU A 188 3.70 31.39 15.62
N ALA A 189 3.76 31.02 16.90
CA ALA A 189 3.77 31.96 18.01
C ALA A 189 5.20 32.47 18.26
N PRO A 190 5.40 33.77 18.59
CA PRO A 190 6.71 34.28 19.03
C PRO A 190 7.25 33.55 20.26
N SER A 191 6.36 33.14 21.16
CA SER A 191 6.65 32.25 22.28
C SER A 191 5.55 31.20 22.34
N GLY A 192 5.94 29.94 22.11
CA GLY A 192 5.03 28.81 22.11
C GLY A 192 4.43 28.56 23.51
N GLU A 193 3.20 28.04 23.55
CA GLU A 193 2.54 27.65 24.79
C GLU A 193 1.84 26.30 24.60
N ILE A 194 1.95 25.43 25.60
CA ILE A 194 1.16 24.19 25.71
C ILE A 194 0.25 24.33 26.92
N VAL A 195 -1.05 24.20 26.72
CA VAL A 195 -2.05 24.30 27.80
C VAL A 195 -2.73 22.95 27.99
N PHE A 196 -2.67 22.44 29.21
CA PHE A 196 -3.35 21.22 29.64
C PHE A 196 -4.66 21.57 30.31
N PHE A 197 -5.74 20.85 29.98
CA PHE A 197 -7.07 21.09 30.51
C PHE A 197 -7.85 19.79 30.72
N ARG A 198 -8.89 19.83 31.54
CA ARG A 198 -9.86 18.73 31.68
C ARG A 198 -10.80 18.72 30.47
N ALA A 199 -10.97 17.56 29.84
CA ALA A 199 -11.90 17.41 28.73
C ALA A 199 -13.35 17.36 29.25
N THR A 200 -14.01 18.52 29.23
CA THR A 200 -15.43 18.71 29.53
C THR A 200 -16.20 19.02 28.24
N GLU A 201 -17.53 19.11 28.31
CA GLU A 201 -18.35 19.51 27.16
C GLU A 201 -17.97 20.91 26.64
N THR A 202 -17.62 21.81 27.56
CA THR A 202 -17.31 23.22 27.27
C THR A 202 -16.04 23.65 28.01
N PRO A 203 -14.85 23.22 27.56
CA PRO A 203 -13.61 23.53 28.24
C PRO A 203 -13.37 25.03 28.34
N SER A 204 -12.98 25.48 29.52
CA SER A 204 -12.74 26.89 29.83
C SER A 204 -11.44 27.09 30.61
N GLU A 205 -11.08 28.34 30.89
CA GLU A 205 -9.93 28.68 31.74
C GLU A 205 -10.00 28.05 33.14
N LYS A 206 -11.20 27.71 33.63
CA LYS A 206 -11.37 27.03 34.94
C LYS A 206 -10.96 25.56 34.91
N ASP A 207 -10.91 24.98 33.71
CA ASP A 207 -10.58 23.57 33.48
C ASP A 207 -9.08 23.35 33.23
N VAL A 208 -8.29 24.43 33.21
CA VAL A 208 -6.83 24.37 33.01
C VAL A 208 -6.16 23.72 34.22
N ILE A 209 -5.32 22.74 33.95
CA ILE A 209 -4.63 21.92 34.96
C ILE A 209 -3.10 22.15 34.98
N GLY A 210 -2.55 22.67 33.88
CA GLY A 210 -1.14 23.07 33.78
C GLY A 210 -0.82 23.82 32.48
N ARG A 211 0.30 24.54 32.45
CA ARG A 211 0.74 25.34 31.30
C ARG A 211 2.26 25.29 31.14
N ILE A 212 2.76 24.96 29.96
CA ILE A 212 4.19 25.03 29.64
C ILE A 212 4.41 26.21 28.71
N GLN A 213 5.21 27.18 29.14
CA GLN A 213 5.72 28.22 28.26
C GLN A 213 7.00 27.72 27.58
N LEU A 214 7.00 27.72 26.25
CA LEU A 214 8.16 27.33 25.44
C LEU A 214 9.08 28.54 25.24
N GLY A 215 10.36 28.26 24.95
CA GLY A 215 11.35 29.29 24.67
C GLY A 215 11.01 30.17 23.46
N GLY A 216 11.79 31.23 23.25
CA GLY A 216 11.62 32.08 22.07
C GLY A 216 11.89 31.30 20.78
N ASN A 217 10.95 31.36 19.84
CA ASN A 217 10.96 30.57 18.58
C ASN A 217 10.90 29.05 18.77
N GLU A 218 10.51 28.57 19.95
CA GLU A 218 10.24 27.14 20.20
C GLU A 218 8.75 26.86 20.06
N GLU A 219 8.42 25.76 19.37
CA GLU A 219 7.04 25.33 19.13
C GLU A 219 6.91 23.83 19.45
N ALA A 220 5.74 23.42 19.94
CA ALA A 220 5.43 22.01 20.09
C ALA A 220 4.97 21.44 18.74
N GLU A 221 5.80 20.60 18.14
CA GLU A 221 5.54 19.99 16.84
C GLU A 221 4.39 18.97 16.89
N ASP A 222 4.34 18.18 17.97
CA ASP A 222 3.30 17.20 18.29
C ASP A 222 3.35 16.85 19.79
N LEU A 223 2.24 16.29 20.29
CA LEU A 223 2.12 15.83 21.68
C LEU A 223 1.20 14.62 21.77
N ASP A 224 1.41 13.79 22.80
CA ASP A 224 0.60 12.62 23.07
C ASP A 224 0.49 12.32 24.57
N PHE A 225 -0.49 11.48 24.92
CA PHE A 225 -0.78 11.07 26.29
C PHE A 225 -0.87 9.56 26.41
N VAL A 226 -0.53 9.04 27.58
CA VAL A 226 -0.86 7.67 27.99
C VAL A 226 -1.38 7.67 29.42
N SER A 227 -2.44 6.89 29.66
CA SER A 227 -3.01 6.71 31.00
C SER A 227 -2.08 5.84 31.85
N LEU A 228 -1.89 6.23 33.11
CA LEU A 228 -1.15 5.46 34.10
C LEU A 228 -2.06 4.58 34.96
N GLU A 229 -3.38 4.64 34.76
CA GLU A 229 -4.38 3.91 35.57
C GLU A 229 -4.23 2.38 35.53
N HIS A 230 -3.64 1.84 34.46
CA HIS A 230 -3.44 0.41 34.27
C HIS A 230 -1.96 0.00 34.31
N ASP A 231 -1.09 0.86 34.82
CA ASP A 231 0.33 0.52 34.97
C ASP A 231 0.49 -0.45 36.16
N LEU A 232 0.88 -1.69 35.86
CA LEU A 232 1.02 -2.79 36.84
C LEU A 232 2.04 -2.49 37.95
N GLU A 233 2.89 -1.47 37.76
CA GLU A 233 3.94 -1.08 38.71
C GLU A 233 3.55 0.10 39.61
N LYS A 234 2.44 0.81 39.35
CA LYS A 234 1.94 1.88 40.22
C LYS A 234 0.77 1.34 41.05
N THR A 235 0.89 1.42 42.38
CA THR A 235 -0.14 1.05 43.36
C THR A 235 -1.42 1.87 43.18
N ASP A 236 -2.52 1.41 43.80
CA ASP A 236 -3.95 1.79 43.66
C ASP A 236 -4.37 3.29 43.60
N ASP A 237 -3.44 4.25 43.57
CA ASP A 237 -3.65 5.70 43.51
C ASP A 237 -3.37 6.34 42.12
N ALA A 238 -3.20 5.54 41.06
CA ALA A 238 -2.90 6.02 39.70
C ALA A 238 -4.11 6.60 38.94
N HIS A 239 -5.30 6.61 39.56
CA HIS A 239 -6.54 7.13 38.96
C HIS A 239 -6.41 8.59 38.54
N GLY A 240 -6.74 8.88 37.27
CA GLY A 240 -6.66 10.23 36.72
C GLY A 240 -5.25 10.80 36.57
N GLN A 241 -4.20 9.96 36.65
CA GLN A 241 -2.82 10.34 36.32
C GLN A 241 -2.47 9.94 34.89
N PHE A 242 -1.75 10.84 34.21
CA PHE A 242 -1.36 10.68 32.83
C PHE A 242 0.12 11.01 32.65
N LEU A 243 0.79 10.26 31.78
CA LEU A 243 2.11 10.62 31.29
C LEU A 243 1.91 11.38 29.96
N VAL A 244 2.54 12.54 29.85
CA VAL A 244 2.56 13.37 28.65
C VAL A 244 3.96 13.37 28.05
N ALA A 245 4.04 13.36 26.72
CA ALA A 245 5.25 13.70 25.99
C ALA A 245 4.94 14.70 24.88
N TYR A 246 5.86 15.63 24.65
CA TYR A 246 5.83 16.57 23.53
C TYR A 246 7.22 16.69 22.92
N THR A 247 7.29 17.20 21.69
CA THR A 247 8.57 17.47 21.02
C THR A 247 8.60 18.87 20.44
N ASN A 248 9.77 19.50 20.56
CA ASN A 248 10.09 20.77 19.90
C ASN A 248 10.83 20.56 18.55
N GLY A 249 10.88 19.32 18.08
CA GLY A 249 11.64 18.90 16.91
C GLY A 249 13.05 18.41 17.22
N ALA A 250 13.79 19.04 18.13
CA ALA A 250 15.15 18.61 18.49
C ALA A 250 15.17 17.66 19.70
N ASP A 251 14.30 17.94 20.66
CA ASP A 251 14.17 17.28 21.94
C ASP A 251 12.78 16.67 22.09
N VAL A 252 12.71 15.62 22.90
CA VAL A 252 11.48 15.01 23.38
C VAL A 252 11.46 15.18 24.89
N MET A 253 10.42 15.84 25.36
CA MET A 253 10.19 16.13 26.77
C MET A 253 9.07 15.22 27.27
N ALA A 254 9.19 14.70 28.48
CA ALA A 254 8.14 13.90 29.12
C ALA A 254 7.93 14.31 30.57
N GLY A 255 6.71 14.16 31.08
CA GLY A 255 6.35 14.47 32.46
C GLY A 255 4.99 13.91 32.82
N GLU A 256 4.68 13.94 34.11
CA GLU A 256 3.40 13.44 34.63
C GLU A 256 2.44 14.60 34.88
N ILE A 257 1.15 14.34 34.66
CA ILE A 257 0.08 15.29 34.89
C ILE A 257 -1.14 14.60 35.49
N SER A 258 -1.73 15.23 36.50
CA SER A 258 -2.93 14.74 37.16
C SER A 258 -4.15 15.54 36.73
N SER A 259 -5.26 14.85 36.46
CA SER A 259 -6.57 15.45 36.21
C SER A 259 -7.16 16.18 37.42
N SER A 260 -6.69 15.89 38.64
CA SER A 260 -7.13 16.57 39.87
C SER A 260 -6.38 17.88 40.12
N SER A 261 -5.23 18.08 39.48
CA SER A 261 -4.48 19.33 39.54
C SER A 261 -5.35 20.48 39.00
N ARG A 262 -5.35 21.62 39.69
CA ARG A 262 -5.94 22.87 39.20
C ARG A 262 -4.91 23.97 39.32
N SER A 263 -3.90 23.91 38.47
CA SER A 263 -2.77 24.83 38.50
C SER A 263 -2.59 25.52 37.15
N ASN A 264 -2.11 26.76 37.20
CA ASN A 264 -1.56 27.42 36.01
C ASN A 264 -0.03 27.29 35.94
N SER A 265 0.57 26.50 36.84
CA SER A 265 2.01 26.26 36.85
C SER A 265 2.42 25.25 35.79
N SER A 266 3.70 25.31 35.41
CA SER A 266 4.28 24.31 34.52
C SER A 266 4.35 22.96 35.21
N PRO A 267 3.86 21.88 34.58
CA PRO A 267 4.15 20.53 35.04
C PRO A 267 5.67 20.27 34.97
N ASP A 268 6.15 19.37 35.82
CA ASP A 268 7.55 18.93 35.87
C ASP A 268 7.84 18.03 34.66
N VAL A 269 8.36 18.63 33.59
CA VAL A 269 8.76 17.95 32.36
C VAL A 269 10.27 17.97 32.23
N HIS A 270 10.85 16.84 31.79
CA HIS A 270 12.29 16.71 31.59
C HIS A 270 12.59 16.14 30.20
N SER A 271 13.76 16.50 29.66
CA SER A 271 14.21 15.98 28.37
C SER A 271 14.60 14.51 28.50
N VAL A 272 13.85 13.65 27.82
CA VAL A 272 14.09 12.19 27.79
C VAL A 272 14.93 11.79 26.59
N TYR A 273 14.89 12.56 25.50
CA TYR A 273 15.64 12.29 24.28
C TYR A 273 16.04 13.60 23.59
N THR A 274 17.30 13.70 23.17
CA THR A 274 17.81 14.81 22.36
C THR A 274 18.51 14.22 21.15
N ILE A 275 18.21 14.75 19.96
CA ILE A 275 18.91 14.34 18.74
C ILE A 275 20.39 14.73 18.88
N PRO A 276 21.33 13.77 18.78
CA PRO A 276 22.74 14.03 19.01
C PRO A 276 23.32 15.02 17.99
N LEU A 277 24.20 15.88 18.48
CA LEU A 277 24.97 16.81 17.66
C LEU A 277 26.01 16.04 16.82
N PRO A 278 26.18 16.36 15.52
CA PRO A 278 27.28 15.81 14.75
C PRO A 278 28.62 16.26 15.35
N ALA A 279 29.53 15.32 15.58
CA ALA A 279 30.82 15.54 16.24
C ALA A 279 31.73 16.54 15.49
N SER A 280 31.46 16.80 14.21
CA SER A 280 32.30 17.63 13.34
C SER A 280 32.26 19.15 13.65
N GLY A 281 31.42 19.63 14.56
CA GLY A 281 31.34 21.06 14.92
C GLY A 281 30.79 21.99 13.83
N VAL A 282 30.66 21.51 12.59
CA VAL A 282 30.04 22.21 11.47
C VAL A 282 28.54 22.35 11.74
N ARG A 283 27.99 23.55 11.50
CA ARG A 283 26.54 23.84 11.54
C ARG A 283 25.80 23.10 10.40
N THR A 284 25.79 21.78 10.44
CA THR A 284 25.00 20.98 9.50
C THR A 284 23.54 20.99 9.92
N ALA A 285 22.64 21.03 8.93
CA ALA A 285 21.21 20.87 9.15
C ALA A 285 20.93 19.58 9.95
N ARG A 286 20.04 19.67 10.95
CA ARG A 286 19.78 18.58 11.89
C ARG A 286 18.49 17.84 11.53
N PRO A 287 18.39 16.54 11.83
CA PRO A 287 17.10 15.85 11.80
C PRO A 287 16.12 16.50 12.78
N LYS A 288 14.82 16.34 12.53
CA LYS A 288 13.75 16.83 13.40
C LYS A 288 12.71 15.75 13.66
N VAL A 289 12.25 15.61 14.90
CA VAL A 289 11.08 14.80 15.27
C VAL A 289 9.82 15.54 14.83
N ARG A 290 9.01 14.92 13.98
CA ARG A 290 7.78 15.51 13.44
C ARG A 290 6.54 15.14 14.25
N ALA A 291 6.50 13.91 14.77
CA ALA A 291 5.36 13.34 15.48
C ALA A 291 5.82 12.26 16.46
N LEU A 292 5.03 12.03 17.52
CA LEU A 292 5.33 11.02 18.55
C LEU A 292 4.06 10.32 19.04
N ARG A 293 4.11 9.01 19.32
CA ARG A 293 2.98 8.26 19.87
C ARG A 293 3.42 7.32 20.99
N PHE A 294 2.66 7.26 22.08
CA PHE A 294 2.88 6.30 23.14
C PHE A 294 2.44 4.90 22.73
N LEU A 295 3.34 3.93 22.86
CA LEU A 295 2.98 2.51 22.76
C LEU A 295 2.66 1.91 24.12
N SER A 296 3.35 2.39 25.15
CA SER A 296 3.15 2.07 26.56
C SER A 296 3.72 3.21 27.41
N PRO A 297 3.42 3.28 28.73
CA PRO A 297 4.03 4.27 29.63
C PRO A 297 5.57 4.32 29.59
N LYS A 298 6.22 3.25 29.12
CA LYS A 298 7.68 3.14 29.05
C LYS A 298 8.25 3.26 27.64
N THR A 299 7.41 3.35 26.61
CA THR A 299 7.87 3.26 25.22
C THR A 299 7.18 4.27 24.32
N LEU A 300 7.98 5.04 23.60
CA LEU A 300 7.53 6.09 22.69
C LEU A 300 8.03 5.80 21.26
N LEU A 301 7.13 5.95 20.30
CA LEU A 301 7.43 5.87 18.87
C LEU A 301 7.57 7.28 18.32
N LEU A 302 8.67 7.54 17.61
CA LEU A 302 8.98 8.84 17.00
C LEU A 302 9.01 8.72 15.47
N LEU A 303 8.47 9.72 14.79
CA LEU A 303 8.68 9.96 13.36
C LEU A 303 9.74 11.06 13.21
N GLN A 304 10.89 10.74 12.63
CA GLN A 304 12.01 11.66 12.45
C GLN A 304 12.27 11.91 10.96
N ASN A 305 12.40 13.18 10.60
CA ASN A 305 12.77 13.61 9.26
C ASN A 305 14.25 13.98 9.21
N ALA A 306 14.96 13.46 8.22
CA ALA A 306 16.35 13.82 7.95
C ALA A 306 16.41 15.26 7.39
N PRO A 307 17.52 15.98 7.61
CA PRO A 307 17.72 17.29 7.03
C PRO A 307 17.71 17.23 5.49
N ASN A 308 17.43 18.37 4.84
CA ASN A 308 17.50 18.54 3.40
C ASN A 308 16.68 17.51 2.60
N ARG A 309 15.54 17.06 3.16
CA ARG A 309 14.67 16.05 2.54
C ARG A 309 15.40 14.72 2.23
N GLY A 310 16.38 14.37 3.07
CA GLY A 310 17.21 13.17 2.93
C GLY A 310 16.51 11.85 3.27
N GLY A 311 15.21 11.88 3.58
CA GLY A 311 14.43 10.71 3.98
C GLY A 311 13.82 10.87 5.38
N SER A 312 13.09 9.84 5.79
CA SER A 312 12.40 9.79 7.07
C SER A 312 12.54 8.41 7.70
N GLU A 313 12.48 8.35 9.03
CA GLU A 313 12.61 7.12 9.80
C GLU A 313 11.70 7.08 11.02
N LEU A 314 11.32 5.88 11.41
CA LEU A 314 10.68 5.57 12.68
C LEU A 314 11.75 5.19 13.70
N VAL A 315 11.70 5.80 14.89
CA VAL A 315 12.61 5.53 16.00
C VAL A 315 11.78 5.13 17.20
N LEU A 316 12.04 3.93 17.73
CA LEU A 316 11.41 3.44 18.95
C LEU A 316 12.36 3.68 20.12
N ILE A 317 11.92 4.45 21.12
CA ILE A 317 12.70 4.74 22.31
C ILE A 317 12.01 4.18 23.56
N GLN A 318 12.82 3.70 24.49
CA GLN A 318 12.39 3.34 25.83
C GLN A 318 12.65 4.53 26.75
N LEU A 319 11.60 4.97 27.44
CA LEU A 319 11.67 6.03 28.42
C LEU A 319 12.46 5.56 29.66
N PRO A 320 13.24 6.46 30.27
CA PRO A 320 14.03 6.12 31.43
C PRO A 320 13.14 5.82 32.65
N SER A 321 13.48 4.80 33.42
CA SER A 321 12.79 4.52 34.70
C SER A 321 13.13 5.55 35.79
N THR A 322 14.26 6.25 35.65
CA THR A 322 14.74 7.27 36.59
C THR A 322 14.97 8.59 35.86
N LYS A 323 14.56 9.71 36.47
CA LYS A 323 14.65 11.07 35.89
C LYS A 323 16.07 11.49 35.47
N SER A 324 17.12 10.83 35.98
CA SER A 324 18.53 11.14 35.67
C SER A 324 19.10 10.42 34.45
N SER A 325 18.40 9.40 33.93
CA SER A 325 18.90 8.59 32.81
C SER A 325 18.30 9.05 31.47
N LYS A 326 19.07 8.89 30.39
CA LYS A 326 18.59 9.19 29.03
C LYS A 326 17.83 7.99 28.46
N SER A 327 16.89 8.25 27.56
CA SER A 327 16.17 7.19 26.85
C SER A 327 17.11 6.29 26.03
N LYS A 328 16.74 5.01 25.93
CA LYS A 328 17.45 4.02 25.12
C LYS A 328 16.70 3.79 23.82
N ILE A 329 17.41 3.88 22.69
CA ILE A 329 16.84 3.54 21.38
C ILE A 329 16.73 2.01 21.28
N LEU A 330 15.51 1.50 21.12
CA LEU A 330 15.24 0.08 20.95
C LEU A 330 15.37 -0.36 19.50
N ARG A 331 14.76 0.40 18.58
CA ARG A 331 14.65 0.07 17.15
C ARG A 331 14.68 1.33 16.29
N ARG A 332 15.14 1.17 15.05
CA ARG A 332 15.05 2.17 13.99
C ARG A 332 14.58 1.53 12.70
N ARG A 333 13.77 2.23 11.92
CA ARG A 333 13.34 1.78 10.60
C ARG A 333 13.23 2.97 9.66
N LYS A 334 14.04 2.98 8.60
CA LYS A 334 13.89 3.94 7.50
C LYS A 334 12.59 3.65 6.74
N LEU A 335 11.87 4.71 6.39
CA LEU A 335 10.72 4.64 5.51
C LEU A 335 11.16 4.37 4.06
N PRO A 336 10.24 4.02 3.13
CA PRO A 336 10.56 3.88 1.72
C PRO A 336 11.29 5.12 1.18
N ARG A 337 12.23 4.94 0.25
CA ARG A 337 13.08 6.02 -0.28
C ARG A 337 12.29 7.14 -0.96
N THR A 338 11.07 6.86 -1.41
CA THR A 338 10.15 7.85 -2.00
C THR A 338 9.66 8.85 -0.95
N VAL A 339 9.55 8.43 0.31
CA VAL A 339 9.09 9.25 1.44
C VAL A 339 10.25 10.10 1.98
N LYS A 340 10.52 11.21 1.27
CA LYS A 340 11.55 12.18 1.66
C LYS A 340 11.24 12.89 2.96
N ILE A 341 9.96 13.13 3.23
CA ILE A 341 9.45 13.77 4.45
C ILE A 341 8.22 12.99 4.92
N GLY A 342 8.22 12.57 6.19
CA GLY A 342 7.01 12.11 6.86
C GLY A 342 6.22 13.30 7.40
N LEU A 343 4.93 13.38 7.07
CA LEU A 343 4.04 14.48 7.41
C LEU A 343 3.28 14.24 8.73
N GLY A 344 2.89 13.00 8.99
CA GLY A 344 2.12 12.60 10.16
C GLY A 344 2.31 11.12 10.52
N LEU A 345 2.05 10.79 11.77
CA LEU A 345 2.18 9.45 12.34
C LEU A 345 0.90 9.15 13.14
N ASP A 346 0.36 7.95 12.99
CA ASP A 346 -0.65 7.46 13.91
C ASP A 346 -0.56 5.96 14.15
N ILE A 347 -1.16 5.50 15.24
CA ILE A 347 -1.07 4.11 15.68
C ILE A 347 -2.44 3.55 16.08
N CYS A 348 -2.61 2.24 15.93
CA CYS A 348 -3.75 1.51 16.47
C CYS A 348 -3.26 0.27 17.24
N GLN A 349 -3.71 0.14 18.48
CA GLN A 349 -3.36 -0.99 19.35
C GLN A 349 -4.48 -2.05 19.34
N LEU A 350 -4.21 -3.26 18.84
CA LEU A 350 -5.22 -4.30 18.56
C LEU A 350 -5.64 -5.17 19.76
N GLY A 351 -5.55 -4.62 20.97
CA GLY A 351 -5.83 -5.36 22.22
C GLY A 351 -4.72 -6.35 22.64
N THR A 352 -4.79 -6.79 23.88
CA THR A 352 -3.83 -7.70 24.52
C THR A 352 -4.45 -9.08 24.73
N ASN A 353 -3.64 -10.14 24.64
CA ASN A 353 -4.07 -11.47 25.11
C ASN A 353 -3.81 -11.60 26.64
N PRO A 354 -4.30 -12.68 27.29
CA PRO A 354 -4.00 -12.95 28.70
C PRO A 354 -2.50 -13.08 29.02
N GLN A 355 -1.67 -13.37 28.01
CA GLN A 355 -0.21 -13.43 28.12
C GLN A 355 0.46 -12.05 27.95
N GLY A 356 -0.31 -10.95 27.82
CA GLY A 356 0.20 -9.59 27.65
C GLY A 356 0.82 -9.29 26.27
N GLN A 357 0.65 -10.17 25.28
CA GLN A 357 1.11 -9.95 23.91
C GLN A 357 0.13 -9.04 23.17
N GLN A 358 0.67 -8.14 22.35
CA GLN A 358 -0.09 -7.13 21.62
C GLN A 358 0.55 -6.86 20.26
N GLN A 359 -0.29 -6.61 19.26
CA GLN A 359 0.16 -6.05 17.99
C GLN A 359 -0.27 -4.59 17.90
N THR A 360 0.65 -3.72 17.49
CA THR A 360 0.38 -2.33 17.14
C THR A 360 0.53 -2.15 15.64
N VAL A 361 -0.47 -1.54 15.02
CA VAL A 361 -0.44 -1.09 13.63
C VAL A 361 0.04 0.36 13.62
N ILE A 362 0.97 0.68 12.73
CA ILE A 362 1.59 1.99 12.60
C ILE A 362 1.37 2.45 11.17
N ALA A 363 0.88 3.68 10.99
CA ALA A 363 0.77 4.31 9.69
C ALA A 363 1.49 5.66 9.70
N VAL A 364 2.17 5.95 8.59
CA VAL A 364 2.87 7.22 8.40
C VAL A 364 2.39 7.83 7.09
N SER A 365 2.08 9.13 7.08
CA SER A 365 1.79 9.84 5.83
C SER A 365 3.07 10.42 5.24
N GLY A 366 3.34 10.12 3.98
CA GLY A 366 4.49 10.64 3.24
C GLY A 366 4.16 11.89 2.43
N SER A 367 5.19 12.70 2.16
CA SER A 367 5.09 13.85 1.25
C SER A 367 4.85 13.48 -0.22
N ASP A 368 4.99 12.20 -0.55
CA ASP A 368 4.73 11.60 -1.87
C ASP A 368 3.28 11.07 -1.99
N ASN A 369 2.38 11.52 -1.12
CA ASN A 369 0.98 11.07 -1.04
C ASN A 369 0.82 9.55 -0.82
N SER A 370 1.87 8.89 -0.30
CA SER A 370 1.82 7.49 0.10
C SER A 370 1.63 7.32 1.61
N ILE A 371 1.06 6.18 2.02
CA ILE A 371 0.90 5.77 3.41
C ILE A 371 1.57 4.41 3.60
N PRO A 372 2.85 4.35 4.00
CA PRO A 372 3.47 3.12 4.47
C PRO A 372 2.89 2.67 5.82
N LEU A 373 2.46 1.40 5.87
CA LEU A 373 1.99 0.73 7.08
C LEU A 373 2.99 -0.31 7.58
N PHE A 374 3.13 -0.37 8.90
CA PHE A 374 3.97 -1.33 9.60
C PHE A 374 3.20 -1.98 10.75
N THR A 375 3.59 -3.20 11.11
CA THR A 375 3.16 -3.84 12.34
C THR A 375 4.34 -3.98 13.30
N LEU A 376 4.04 -3.87 14.59
CA LEU A 376 4.99 -4.04 15.67
C LEU A 376 4.38 -4.96 16.72
N GLU A 377 5.00 -6.12 16.93
CA GLU A 377 4.61 -7.05 18.00
C GLU A 377 5.34 -6.70 19.31
N TYR A 378 4.59 -6.77 20.41
CA TYR A 378 5.09 -6.73 21.78
C TYR A 378 4.77 -8.04 22.49
N GLY A 379 5.74 -8.56 23.24
CA GLY A 379 5.51 -9.64 24.20
C GLY A 379 6.26 -9.37 25.50
N PRO A 380 5.69 -9.63 26.69
CA PRO A 380 6.29 -9.25 27.97
C PRO A 380 7.73 -9.77 28.16
N ASN A 381 8.02 -10.99 27.71
CA ASN A 381 9.33 -11.62 27.86
C ASN A 381 10.34 -11.20 26.78
N ARG A 382 9.88 -10.81 25.58
CA ARG A 382 10.74 -10.52 24.42
C ARG A 382 10.86 -9.02 24.12
N GLY A 383 10.03 -8.19 24.74
CA GLY A 383 9.88 -6.77 24.41
C GLY A 383 9.32 -6.56 23.00
N TYR A 384 9.69 -5.43 22.40
CA TYR A 384 9.26 -5.08 21.05
C TYR A 384 10.10 -5.78 19.96
N SER A 385 9.39 -6.36 19.00
CA SER A 385 9.96 -6.94 17.77
C SER A 385 10.51 -5.87 16.82
N ASN A 386 11.04 -6.30 15.67
CA ASN A 386 11.38 -5.38 14.58
C ASN A 386 10.12 -4.90 13.86
N PHE A 387 10.16 -3.68 13.31
CA PHE A 387 9.12 -3.17 12.43
C PHE A 387 8.94 -4.08 11.21
N ARG A 388 7.75 -4.67 11.07
CA ARG A 388 7.39 -5.50 9.92
C ARG A 388 6.59 -4.66 8.93
N PRO A 389 7.06 -4.46 7.70
CA PRO A 389 6.27 -3.81 6.67
C PRO A 389 5.00 -4.60 6.40
N TYR A 390 3.87 -3.90 6.31
CA TYR A 390 2.57 -4.50 5.99
C TYR A 390 2.19 -4.25 4.54
N THR A 391 2.00 -2.97 4.18
CA THR A 391 1.76 -2.54 2.80
C THR A 391 2.14 -1.06 2.66
N THR A 392 2.12 -0.53 1.44
CA THR A 392 2.23 0.91 1.19
C THR A 392 1.13 1.32 0.23
N LEU A 393 0.20 2.14 0.73
CA LEU A 393 -0.87 2.70 -0.07
C LEU A 393 -0.28 3.88 -0.85
N ARG A 394 -0.33 3.86 -2.18
CA ARG A 394 0.25 4.92 -3.02
C ARG A 394 -0.85 5.80 -3.60
N ASP A 395 -0.50 7.04 -3.90
CA ASP A 395 -1.38 8.00 -4.58
C ASP A 395 -2.75 8.12 -3.91
N VAL A 396 -2.77 8.09 -2.57
CA VAL A 396 -4.01 8.06 -1.77
C VAL A 396 -4.82 9.35 -2.00
N HIS A 397 -4.11 10.47 -2.12
CA HIS A 397 -4.68 11.78 -2.38
C HIS A 397 -3.99 12.45 -3.57
N PRO A 398 -4.72 13.27 -4.35
CA PRO A 398 -4.12 14.08 -5.41
C PRO A 398 -3.23 15.20 -4.86
N PHE A 399 -3.45 15.63 -3.62
CA PHE A 399 -2.70 16.70 -2.95
C PHE A 399 -2.18 16.25 -1.59
N SER A 400 -1.24 17.03 -1.02
CA SER A 400 -0.59 16.72 0.26
C SER A 400 -1.58 16.41 1.38
N MET A 401 -1.34 15.30 2.07
CA MET A 401 -2.07 14.92 3.28
C MET A 401 -1.79 15.92 4.42
N THR A 402 -2.84 16.25 5.18
CA THR A 402 -2.77 17.17 6.32
C THR A 402 -2.88 16.42 7.64
N LYS A 403 -3.71 15.37 7.69
CA LYS A 403 -3.93 14.56 8.90
C LYS A 403 -4.16 13.09 8.55
N LEU A 404 -3.70 12.23 9.46
CA LEU A 404 -3.84 10.78 9.44
C LEU A 404 -4.35 10.35 10.83
N THR A 405 -5.37 9.50 10.89
CA THR A 405 -5.94 9.02 12.16
C THR A 405 -6.52 7.61 12.02
N PHE A 406 -6.23 6.74 12.98
CA PHE A 406 -6.86 5.42 13.11
C PHE A 406 -8.15 5.48 13.92
N SER A 407 -9.11 4.64 13.56
CA SER A 407 -10.23 4.32 14.44
C SER A 407 -9.74 3.53 15.66
N THR A 408 -10.33 3.79 16.83
CA THR A 408 -10.09 2.98 18.03
C THR A 408 -10.55 1.55 17.78
N PHE A 409 -9.68 0.58 18.07
CA PHE A 409 -10.07 -0.83 18.05
C PHE A 409 -10.89 -1.16 19.31
N ILE A 410 -12.15 -1.55 19.11
CA ILE A 410 -13.05 -1.97 20.17
C ILE A 410 -13.03 -3.49 20.20
N ALA A 411 -12.36 -4.06 21.20
CA ALA A 411 -12.25 -5.51 21.32
C ALA A 411 -13.62 -6.12 21.67
N PRO A 412 -14.05 -7.21 20.99
CA PRO A 412 -15.25 -7.94 21.36
C PRO A 412 -15.21 -8.45 22.80
N ALA A 413 -16.37 -8.50 23.45
CA ALA A 413 -16.47 -9.08 24.78
C ALA A 413 -16.03 -10.55 24.79
N HIS A 414 -15.30 -10.93 25.83
CA HIS A 414 -14.87 -12.31 26.04
C HIS A 414 -15.87 -13.09 26.90
N PRO A 415 -16.09 -14.39 26.63
CA PRO A 415 -15.57 -15.17 25.50
C PRO A 415 -16.22 -14.76 24.17
N VAL A 416 -15.45 -14.82 23.08
CA VAL A 416 -15.96 -14.45 21.74
C VAL A 416 -17.01 -15.49 21.30
N THR A 417 -18.23 -15.05 21.02
CA THR A 417 -19.31 -15.90 20.51
C THR A 417 -19.29 -15.97 18.98
N PRO A 418 -19.92 -17.00 18.36
CA PRO A 418 -20.04 -17.10 16.91
C PRO A 418 -20.76 -15.92 16.25
N ASP A 419 -21.55 -15.16 17.02
CA ASP A 419 -22.29 -13.97 16.55
C ASP A 419 -21.37 -12.76 16.30
N VAL A 420 -20.12 -12.81 16.81
CA VAL A 420 -19.15 -11.74 16.60
C VAL A 420 -18.69 -11.78 15.15
N GLY A 421 -19.20 -10.83 14.36
CA GLY A 421 -18.82 -10.65 12.96
C GLY A 421 -17.33 -10.31 12.75
N PRO A 422 -16.90 -10.23 11.47
CA PRO A 422 -15.52 -9.91 11.14
C PRO A 422 -15.10 -8.56 11.72
N GLN A 423 -13.95 -8.57 12.40
CA GLN A 423 -13.39 -7.37 13.02
C GLN A 423 -12.49 -6.63 12.04
N ASN A 424 -12.44 -5.31 12.18
CA ASN A 424 -11.70 -4.42 11.30
C ASN A 424 -11.29 -3.15 12.03
N ILE A 425 -10.25 -2.50 11.51
CA ILE A 425 -9.86 -1.13 11.87
C ILE A 425 -9.91 -0.26 10.63
N LYS A 426 -10.16 1.03 10.84
CA LYS A 426 -10.17 2.02 9.77
C LYS A 426 -9.04 3.01 9.95
N LEU A 427 -8.47 3.44 8.82
CA LEU A 427 -7.49 4.51 8.76
C LEU A 427 -8.04 5.60 7.87
N ALA A 428 -8.31 6.76 8.45
CA ALA A 428 -8.72 7.94 7.72
C ALA A 428 -7.51 8.82 7.41
N SER A 429 -7.45 9.30 6.18
CA SER A 429 -6.53 10.35 5.75
C SER A 429 -7.31 11.48 5.09
N VAL A 430 -6.89 12.71 5.38
CA VAL A 430 -7.46 13.91 4.80
C VAL A 430 -6.37 14.76 4.17
N SER A 431 -6.76 15.57 3.20
CA SER A 431 -5.83 16.30 2.34
C SER A 431 -6.31 17.72 2.09
N MET A 432 -5.34 18.60 1.76
CA MET A 432 -5.59 19.93 1.21
C MET A 432 -6.46 19.91 -0.06
N GLY A 433 -6.55 18.77 -0.74
CA GLY A 433 -7.35 18.57 -1.95
C GLY A 433 -8.83 18.27 -1.72
N ASN A 434 -9.39 18.65 -0.58
CA ASN A 434 -10.79 18.45 -0.19
C ASN A 434 -11.24 16.97 -0.07
N THR A 435 -10.30 16.03 -0.13
CA THR A 435 -10.61 14.59 -0.15
C THR A 435 -10.41 13.95 1.21
N VAL A 436 -11.36 13.09 1.59
CA VAL A 436 -11.28 12.13 2.69
C VAL A 436 -11.17 10.74 2.10
N VAL A 437 -10.21 9.95 2.57
CA VAL A 437 -10.10 8.53 2.19
C VAL A 437 -10.05 7.69 3.46
N VAL A 438 -10.88 6.66 3.52
CA VAL A 438 -10.94 5.72 4.65
C VAL A 438 -10.59 4.33 4.15
N HIS A 439 -9.49 3.78 4.67
CA HIS A 439 -9.07 2.40 4.40
C HIS A 439 -9.54 1.50 5.52
N THR A 440 -10.17 0.37 5.16
CA THR A 440 -10.63 -0.65 6.11
C THR A 440 -9.70 -1.85 6.05
N PHE A 441 -9.07 -2.18 7.18
CA PHE A 441 -8.19 -3.32 7.31
C PHE A 441 -8.84 -4.43 8.13
N PRO A 442 -8.94 -5.66 7.58
CA PRO A 442 -9.50 -6.78 8.31
C PRO A 442 -8.53 -7.28 9.40
N LEU A 443 -9.12 -7.71 10.51
CA LEU A 443 -8.43 -8.33 11.63
C LEU A 443 -8.83 -9.80 11.74
N SER A 444 -7.88 -10.64 12.13
CA SER A 444 -8.13 -12.04 12.47
C SER A 444 -7.86 -12.31 13.94
N PRO A 445 -8.65 -13.17 14.60
CA PRO A 445 -8.33 -13.66 15.93
C PRO A 445 -7.07 -14.54 15.91
N PHE A 446 -6.22 -14.39 16.91
CA PHE A 446 -4.97 -15.13 17.06
C PHE A 446 -4.72 -15.50 18.54
N PRO A 447 -4.43 -16.78 18.85
CA PRO A 447 -4.62 -17.95 17.98
C PRO A 447 -6.11 -18.17 17.70
N THR A 448 -6.45 -18.65 16.50
CA THR A 448 -7.83 -18.83 16.04
C THR A 448 -8.65 -19.82 16.88
N SER A 449 -7.99 -20.72 17.59
CA SER A 449 -8.61 -21.72 18.46
C SER A 449 -9.00 -21.22 19.86
N SER A 450 -8.54 -20.03 20.26
CA SER A 450 -8.82 -19.50 21.61
C SER A 450 -10.20 -18.85 21.70
N ARG A 451 -10.90 -19.03 22.83
CA ARG A 451 -12.12 -18.27 23.17
C ARG A 451 -11.84 -16.83 23.63
N THR A 452 -10.59 -16.53 23.93
CA THR A 452 -10.07 -15.20 24.27
C THR A 452 -8.91 -14.84 23.35
N PRO A 453 -9.16 -14.74 22.02
CA PRO A 453 -8.12 -14.42 21.08
C PRO A 453 -7.73 -12.94 21.20
N ARG A 454 -6.46 -12.62 20.91
CA ARG A 454 -6.10 -11.25 20.51
C ARG A 454 -6.38 -11.06 19.04
N TYR A 455 -6.55 -9.83 18.59
CA TYR A 455 -6.71 -9.56 17.16
C TYR A 455 -5.37 -9.13 16.56
N VAL A 456 -5.11 -9.62 15.35
CA VAL A 456 -3.94 -9.25 14.56
C VAL A 456 -4.38 -8.86 13.16
N LEU A 457 -3.65 -7.94 12.57
CA LEU A 457 -3.85 -7.49 11.21
C LEU A 457 -3.62 -8.66 10.26
N VAL A 458 -4.61 -8.95 9.41
CA VAL A 458 -4.48 -10.01 8.41
C VAL A 458 -3.43 -9.55 7.41
N THR A 459 -2.29 -10.23 7.38
CA THR A 459 -1.23 -9.96 6.41
C THR A 459 -1.79 -10.05 4.99
N PRO A 460 -1.60 -9.03 4.13
CA PRO A 460 -2.01 -9.11 2.74
C PRO A 460 -1.16 -10.23 2.14
N GLY A 461 -1.78 -11.38 1.89
CA GLY A 461 -1.04 -12.51 1.37
C GLY A 461 -0.50 -12.16 -0.02
N PRO A 462 0.76 -12.46 -0.35
CA PRO A 462 1.19 -12.64 -1.73
C PRO A 462 0.74 -14.02 -2.22
N ALA A 463 -0.51 -14.41 -1.95
CA ALA A 463 -1.01 -15.76 -2.25
C ALA A 463 -0.96 -16.02 -3.75
N GLU A 464 -1.33 -15.03 -4.58
CA GLU A 464 -1.40 -15.23 -6.02
C GLU A 464 -0.02 -15.41 -6.67
N ILE A 465 1.03 -14.70 -6.21
CA ILE A 465 2.37 -14.85 -6.77
C ILE A 465 2.99 -16.18 -6.33
N TRP A 466 2.84 -16.56 -5.05
CA TRP A 466 3.39 -17.83 -4.59
C TRP A 466 2.58 -19.02 -5.13
N GLU A 467 1.26 -18.94 -5.22
CA GLU A 467 0.42 -19.94 -5.89
C GLU A 467 0.74 -20.04 -7.38
N LEU A 468 0.99 -18.91 -8.06
CA LEU A 468 1.47 -18.89 -9.45
C LEU A 468 2.86 -19.55 -9.56
N VAL A 469 3.80 -19.23 -8.66
CA VAL A 469 5.13 -19.85 -8.66
C VAL A 469 5.03 -21.35 -8.35
N TYR A 470 4.23 -21.76 -7.37
CA TYR A 470 4.01 -23.18 -7.05
C TYR A 470 3.33 -23.92 -8.20
N SER A 471 2.31 -23.34 -8.83
CA SER A 471 1.64 -23.94 -9.99
C SER A 471 2.56 -24.03 -11.21
N ILE A 472 3.37 -23.00 -11.48
CA ILE A 472 4.39 -23.05 -12.54
C ILE A 472 5.42 -24.14 -12.26
N ILE A 473 5.92 -24.24 -11.02
CA ILE A 473 6.89 -25.28 -10.64
C ILE A 473 6.29 -26.68 -10.78
N ILE A 474 5.05 -26.88 -10.30
CA ILE A 474 4.34 -28.17 -10.42
C ILE A 474 4.08 -28.51 -11.89
N LEU A 475 3.71 -27.54 -12.72
CA LEU A 475 3.50 -27.71 -14.15
C LEU A 475 4.80 -28.07 -14.89
N LEU A 476 5.91 -27.39 -14.58
CA LEU A 476 7.22 -27.71 -15.14
C LEU A 476 7.65 -29.13 -14.75
N PHE A 477 7.45 -29.51 -13.48
CA PHE A 477 7.77 -30.85 -13.01
C PHE A 477 6.89 -31.91 -13.69
N SER A 478 5.60 -31.65 -13.87
CA SER A 478 4.68 -32.60 -14.52
C SER A 478 4.99 -32.77 -16.00
N ILE A 479 5.28 -31.70 -16.73
CA ILE A 479 5.70 -31.75 -18.14
C ILE A 479 7.01 -32.53 -18.26
N SER A 480 8.00 -32.24 -17.41
CA SER A 480 9.26 -32.97 -17.39
C SER A 480 9.06 -34.47 -17.11
N ALA A 481 8.18 -34.82 -16.17
CA ALA A 481 7.88 -36.23 -15.86
C ALA A 481 7.19 -36.93 -17.04
N ILE A 482 6.27 -36.25 -17.74
CA ILE A 482 5.61 -36.79 -18.94
C ILE A 482 6.63 -36.99 -20.07
N CYS A 483 7.51 -36.01 -20.33
CA CYS A 483 8.56 -36.14 -21.32
C CYS A 483 9.51 -37.29 -21.01
N LEU A 484 9.95 -37.43 -19.75
CA LEU A 484 10.79 -38.56 -19.32
C LEU A 484 10.07 -39.91 -19.49
N ALA A 485 8.78 -39.99 -19.15
CA ALA A 485 7.98 -41.19 -19.34
C ALA A 485 7.79 -41.54 -20.82
N MET A 486 7.55 -40.54 -21.69
CA MET A 486 7.44 -40.74 -23.14
C MET A 486 8.76 -41.18 -23.77
N LEU A 487 9.88 -40.59 -23.35
CA LEU A 487 11.21 -41.01 -23.80
C LEU A 487 11.53 -42.43 -23.33
N ALA A 488 11.26 -42.76 -22.06
CA ALA A 488 11.42 -44.12 -21.55
C ALA A 488 10.53 -45.13 -22.28
N PHE A 489 9.28 -44.77 -22.59
CA PHE A 489 8.37 -45.60 -23.38
C PHE A 489 8.89 -45.83 -24.81
N SER A 490 9.38 -44.78 -25.46
CA SER A 490 9.94 -44.84 -26.81
C SER A 490 11.22 -45.67 -26.87
N GLU A 491 12.05 -45.58 -25.82
CA GLU A 491 13.25 -46.41 -25.64
C GLU A 491 12.91 -47.89 -25.43
N ILE A 492 11.92 -48.20 -24.57
CA ILE A 492 11.46 -49.59 -24.34
C ILE A 492 10.88 -50.22 -25.63
N ARG A 493 10.24 -49.42 -26.49
CA ARG A 493 9.73 -49.88 -27.80
C ARG A 493 10.77 -49.85 -28.93
N GLY A 494 11.99 -49.38 -28.67
CA GLY A 494 13.07 -49.33 -29.66
C GLY A 494 12.93 -48.22 -30.71
N GLY A 495 12.08 -47.20 -30.47
CA GLY A 495 11.91 -46.06 -31.38
C GLY A 495 13.02 -45.02 -31.31
N THR A 496 13.80 -45.00 -30.21
CA THR A 496 14.92 -44.09 -29.98
C THR A 496 16.10 -44.83 -29.35
N PRO A 497 17.36 -44.40 -29.58
CA PRO A 497 18.53 -44.98 -28.92
C PRO A 497 18.45 -44.81 -27.39
N PRO A 498 19.16 -45.65 -26.60
CA PRO A 498 19.07 -45.64 -25.15
C PRO A 498 19.78 -44.43 -24.54
N ILE A 499 19.02 -43.34 -24.38
CA ILE A 499 19.51 -42.08 -23.80
C ILE A 499 19.28 -42.06 -22.29
N LEU A 500 18.17 -42.64 -21.81
CA LEU A 500 17.82 -42.73 -20.38
C LEU A 500 18.21 -44.08 -19.76
N GLY A 501 18.59 -45.06 -20.58
CA GLY A 501 18.88 -46.41 -20.16
C GLY A 501 17.67 -47.10 -19.53
N ALA A 502 16.43 -46.65 -19.81
CA ALA A 502 15.16 -47.12 -19.24
C ALA A 502 15.04 -48.65 -19.22
N THR A 503 15.66 -49.30 -20.19
CA THR A 503 15.74 -50.75 -20.30
C THR A 503 16.56 -51.45 -19.23
N GLU A 504 17.52 -50.77 -18.59
CA GLU A 504 18.47 -51.38 -17.63
C GLU A 504 17.95 -51.37 -16.19
N TRP A 505 17.06 -50.42 -15.84
CA TRP A 505 16.57 -50.23 -14.47
C TRP A 505 15.08 -50.55 -14.28
N LEU A 506 14.29 -50.69 -15.35
CA LEU A 506 12.90 -51.15 -15.21
C LEU A 506 12.82 -52.70 -15.09
N PRO A 507 12.02 -53.23 -14.15
CA PRO A 507 11.78 -54.67 -14.04
C PRO A 507 11.18 -55.28 -15.32
N ASP A 508 11.58 -56.51 -15.64
CA ASP A 508 11.17 -57.23 -16.86
C ASP A 508 9.65 -57.41 -17.00
N SER A 509 8.93 -57.49 -15.88
CA SER A 509 7.46 -57.57 -15.88
C SER A 509 6.78 -56.33 -16.46
N ILE A 510 7.35 -55.15 -16.23
CA ILE A 510 6.83 -53.87 -16.73
C ILE A 510 7.29 -53.66 -18.17
N ARG A 511 8.55 -54.01 -18.48
CA ARG A 511 9.08 -53.98 -19.84
C ARG A 511 8.27 -54.89 -20.77
N GLY A 512 7.99 -56.12 -20.37
CA GLY A 512 7.20 -57.08 -21.15
C GLY A 512 5.73 -56.70 -21.34
N ALA A 513 5.15 -55.90 -20.44
CA ALA A 513 3.80 -55.36 -20.61
C ALA A 513 3.75 -54.21 -21.64
N ILE A 514 4.79 -53.37 -21.69
CA ILE A 514 4.88 -52.19 -22.56
C ILE A 514 5.40 -52.54 -23.96
N ALA A 515 6.33 -53.50 -24.05
CA ALA A 515 6.99 -53.97 -25.25
C ALA A 515 6.18 -55.02 -26.03
N ARG A 516 4.89 -55.24 -25.71
CA ARG A 516 4.04 -56.15 -26.49
C ARG A 516 4.04 -55.73 -27.96
N GLU A 517 4.49 -56.64 -28.83
CA GLU A 517 4.36 -56.50 -30.27
C GLU A 517 2.89 -56.25 -30.63
N TYR A 518 2.67 -55.25 -31.48
CA TYR A 518 1.36 -55.02 -32.07
C TYR A 518 1.06 -56.16 -33.05
N VAL A 519 0.25 -57.12 -32.63
CA VAL A 519 -0.24 -58.20 -33.50
C VAL A 519 -1.35 -57.61 -34.37
N LEU A 520 -1.10 -57.52 -35.69
CA LEU A 520 -2.12 -57.05 -36.62
C LEU A 520 -3.39 -57.91 -36.49
N PRO A 521 -4.58 -57.29 -36.38
CA PRO A 521 -5.82 -58.02 -36.43
C PRO A 521 -6.00 -58.70 -37.82
N PRO A 522 -6.76 -59.81 -37.91
CA PRO A 522 -7.03 -60.51 -39.17
C PRO A 522 -7.57 -59.56 -40.26
N ARG A 523 -7.29 -59.89 -41.53
CA ARG A 523 -7.54 -59.02 -42.71
C ARG A 523 -8.95 -58.42 -42.79
N ASP A 524 -9.94 -59.09 -42.22
CA ASP A 524 -11.35 -58.69 -42.25
C ASP A 524 -11.72 -57.62 -41.21
N LYS A 525 -10.77 -57.15 -40.39
CA LYS A 525 -10.96 -56.12 -39.36
C LYS A 525 -9.86 -55.04 -39.35
N LEU A 526 -9.16 -54.82 -40.47
CA LEU A 526 -8.17 -53.74 -40.54
C LEU A 526 -8.86 -52.37 -40.55
N THR A 527 -8.36 -51.46 -39.73
CA THR A 527 -8.64 -50.04 -39.87
C THR A 527 -7.72 -49.38 -40.88
N TYR A 528 -8.05 -48.18 -41.33
CA TYR A 528 -7.25 -47.39 -42.27
C TYR A 528 -5.80 -47.17 -41.79
N PHE A 529 -5.59 -47.05 -40.48
CA PHE A 529 -4.24 -46.91 -39.91
C PHE A 529 -3.45 -48.22 -39.93
N ASP A 530 -4.11 -49.37 -39.82
CA ASP A 530 -3.46 -50.69 -39.90
C ASP A 530 -2.91 -50.97 -41.31
N THR A 531 -3.56 -50.41 -42.33
CA THR A 531 -3.16 -50.59 -43.73
C THR A 531 -1.93 -49.76 -44.11
N LEU A 532 -1.69 -48.64 -43.42
CA LEU A 532 -0.52 -47.78 -43.63
C LEU A 532 0.75 -48.32 -42.98
N LEU A 533 0.63 -49.23 -42.00
CA LEU A 533 1.74 -49.78 -41.22
C LEU A 533 2.21 -51.15 -41.72
N VAL A 534 1.60 -51.71 -42.77
CA VAL A 534 2.01 -53.01 -43.36
C VAL A 534 3.34 -52.85 -44.13
N PRO A 535 4.36 -53.67 -43.86
CA PRO A 535 5.59 -53.67 -44.66
C PRO A 535 5.30 -54.09 -46.11
N ARG A 536 5.58 -53.23 -47.09
CA ARG A 536 5.52 -53.58 -48.52
C ARG A 536 6.70 -54.50 -48.86
N GLY A 537 6.48 -55.80 -48.81
CA GLY A 537 7.40 -56.82 -49.32
C GLY A 537 7.49 -56.76 -50.86
N SER A 538 8.71 -56.90 -51.36
CA SER A 538 9.10 -56.91 -52.76
C SER A 538 8.37 -57.98 -53.58
N ASP A 539 7.56 -57.56 -54.54
CA ASP A 539 7.49 -58.20 -55.85
C ASP A 539 7.06 -57.18 -56.90
N THR A 540 7.77 -57.23 -58.01
CA THR A 540 7.70 -56.33 -59.16
C THR A 540 6.38 -56.47 -59.90
N ASP A 541 5.69 -55.35 -60.11
CA ASP A 541 5.17 -54.93 -61.41
C ASP A 541 4.65 -53.50 -61.29
N ILE A 542 5.34 -52.57 -61.95
CA ILE A 542 4.98 -51.15 -62.01
C ILE A 542 4.11 -50.95 -63.25
N PRO A 543 2.80 -50.68 -63.13
CA PRO A 543 2.11 -49.83 -64.06
C PRO A 543 2.22 -48.39 -63.57
N VAL A 544 2.86 -47.59 -64.41
CA VAL A 544 3.02 -46.14 -64.34
C VAL A 544 1.69 -45.48 -63.93
N ALA A 545 1.64 -44.94 -62.72
CA ALA A 545 0.76 -43.83 -62.40
C ALA A 545 1.61 -42.57 -62.46
N THR A 546 1.34 -41.74 -63.45
CA THR A 546 1.91 -40.40 -63.63
C THR A 546 1.78 -39.62 -62.33
N ILE A 547 2.88 -39.55 -61.57
CA ILE A 547 3.03 -38.57 -60.50
C ILE A 547 3.48 -37.30 -61.21
N VAL A 548 2.54 -36.37 -61.35
CA VAL A 548 2.86 -34.95 -61.52
C VAL A 548 3.88 -34.61 -60.44
N PRO A 549 5.07 -34.09 -60.76
CA PRO A 549 6.05 -33.75 -59.74
C PRO A 549 5.42 -32.70 -58.84
N THR A 550 5.15 -33.06 -57.59
CA THR A 550 4.89 -32.07 -56.56
C THR A 550 6.23 -31.42 -56.30
N ASP A 551 6.45 -30.27 -56.94
CA ASP A 551 7.55 -29.36 -56.66
C ASP A 551 7.79 -29.31 -55.16
N SER A 552 9.05 -29.44 -54.76
CA SER A 552 9.54 -28.88 -53.51
C SER A 552 9.29 -27.38 -53.56
N GLN A 553 8.08 -26.95 -53.20
CA GLN A 553 7.73 -25.53 -53.14
C GLN A 553 8.65 -24.88 -52.11
N ILE A 554 9.63 -24.18 -52.65
CA ILE A 554 10.44 -23.19 -51.97
C ILE A 554 9.48 -22.27 -51.20
N GLU A 555 9.46 -22.36 -49.86
CA GLU A 555 8.63 -21.49 -49.01
C GLU A 555 9.03 -20.02 -49.25
N SER A 556 8.04 -19.17 -49.53
CA SER A 556 8.27 -17.74 -49.76
C SER A 556 8.61 -17.01 -48.46
N LEU A 557 9.40 -15.94 -48.52
CA LEU A 557 9.77 -15.13 -47.36
C LEU A 557 8.54 -14.56 -46.64
N ARG A 558 7.49 -14.22 -47.39
CA ARG A 558 6.21 -13.74 -46.87
C ARG A 558 5.49 -14.80 -46.02
N GLU A 559 5.42 -16.04 -46.48
CA GLU A 559 4.77 -17.13 -45.72
C GLU A 559 5.50 -17.42 -44.40
N ILE A 560 6.84 -17.31 -44.41
CA ILE A 560 7.66 -17.46 -43.21
C ILE A 560 7.36 -16.33 -42.20
N LEU A 561 7.28 -15.09 -42.66
CA LEU A 561 6.93 -13.94 -41.82
C LEU A 561 5.51 -14.05 -41.26
N ASP A 562 4.53 -14.44 -42.07
CA ASP A 562 3.14 -14.65 -41.63
C ASP A 562 3.00 -15.79 -40.62
N ARG A 563 3.87 -16.82 -40.70
CA ARG A 563 3.95 -17.89 -39.71
C ARG A 563 4.52 -17.37 -38.38
N VAL A 564 5.55 -16.53 -38.42
CA VAL A 564 6.16 -15.92 -37.22
C VAL A 564 5.20 -14.94 -36.54
N HIS A 565 4.50 -14.09 -37.29
CA HIS A 565 3.50 -13.17 -36.75
C HIS A 565 2.30 -13.91 -36.11
N ARG A 566 1.81 -14.99 -36.73
CA ARG A 566 0.74 -15.82 -36.16
C ARG A 566 1.13 -16.54 -34.86
N ALA A 567 2.42 -16.80 -34.67
CA ALA A 567 2.95 -17.39 -33.44
C ALA A 567 3.02 -16.40 -32.25
N GLY A 568 2.51 -15.17 -32.41
CA GLY A 568 2.40 -14.18 -31.34
C GLY A 568 3.69 -13.41 -31.06
N ALA A 569 4.64 -13.43 -32.00
CA ALA A 569 5.89 -12.69 -31.91
C ALA A 569 5.86 -11.46 -32.85
N ALA A 570 5.76 -10.28 -32.23
CA ALA A 570 5.84 -8.91 -32.75
C ALA A 570 4.54 -8.29 -33.36
N PRO A 571 4.12 -7.09 -32.91
CA PRO A 571 3.01 -6.32 -33.49
C PRO A 571 3.42 -5.60 -34.78
N ALA A 572 2.44 -5.38 -35.66
CA ALA A 572 2.60 -4.85 -37.02
C ALA A 572 2.97 -3.35 -37.13
N ASP A 573 3.39 -2.69 -36.05
CA ASP A 573 3.67 -1.24 -36.05
C ASP A 573 5.14 -0.92 -35.76
N LEU A 574 5.72 -0.16 -36.68
CA LEU A 574 7.11 0.28 -36.80
C LEU A 574 7.60 1.15 -35.63
N GLU A 575 8.72 0.78 -34.99
CA GLU A 575 9.90 1.60 -34.60
C GLU A 575 10.91 0.71 -33.83
N PRO A 576 12.24 0.86 -34.02
CA PRO A 576 13.24 -0.17 -33.75
C PRO A 576 13.58 -0.25 -32.26
N VAL A 577 12.83 -1.03 -31.51
CA VAL A 577 13.14 -1.36 -30.12
C VAL A 577 13.98 -2.64 -30.09
N ALA A 578 15.29 -2.47 -29.90
CA ALA A 578 16.30 -3.44 -29.43
C ALA A 578 16.32 -4.86 -30.07
N PRO A 579 17.50 -5.41 -30.44
CA PRO A 579 17.64 -6.62 -31.28
C PRO A 579 17.28 -7.97 -30.62
N GLN A 580 16.33 -8.04 -29.69
CA GLN A 580 15.99 -9.28 -28.96
C GLN A 580 14.50 -9.61 -28.87
N SER A 581 13.67 -9.06 -29.76
CA SER A 581 12.33 -9.60 -30.02
C SER A 581 12.34 -10.28 -31.41
N LEU A 582 12.20 -11.60 -31.40
CA LEU A 582 12.25 -12.55 -32.53
C LEU A 582 12.16 -11.92 -33.94
N SER A 583 13.30 -11.68 -34.57
CA SER A 583 13.42 -11.24 -35.96
C SER A 583 13.78 -12.42 -36.88
N VAL A 584 13.27 -12.39 -38.12
CA VAL A 584 13.72 -13.29 -39.20
C VAL A 584 15.06 -12.78 -39.70
N ILE A 585 16.06 -13.66 -39.77
CA ILE A 585 17.44 -13.36 -40.17
C ILE A 585 17.71 -14.01 -41.52
N VAL A 586 18.26 -13.26 -42.46
CA VAL A 586 18.64 -13.72 -43.80
C VAL A 586 20.17 -13.64 -43.96
N ARG A 587 20.78 -14.78 -44.32
CA ARG A 587 22.23 -14.96 -44.49
C ARG A 587 22.55 -15.52 -45.87
N CYS A 588 23.82 -15.38 -46.28
CA CYS A 588 24.31 -16.05 -47.47
C CYS A 588 24.67 -17.49 -47.14
N GLY A 589 24.20 -18.44 -47.95
CA GLY A 589 24.65 -19.83 -47.89
C GLY A 589 25.89 -20.06 -48.75
N ALA A 590 26.74 -20.99 -48.32
CA ALA A 590 27.96 -21.39 -49.05
C ALA A 590 27.68 -22.38 -50.20
N GLY A 591 26.41 -22.68 -50.49
CA GLY A 591 25.99 -23.63 -51.52
C GLY A 591 26.24 -23.11 -52.94
N HIS A 592 26.51 -24.03 -53.87
CA HIS A 592 26.76 -23.71 -55.29
C HIS A 592 25.47 -23.60 -56.12
N ASP A 593 24.31 -23.96 -55.56
CA ASP A 593 23.00 -23.90 -56.21
C ASP A 593 22.24 -22.61 -55.83
N ALA A 594 21.49 -22.03 -56.78
CA ALA A 594 20.75 -20.78 -56.60
C ALA A 594 19.79 -20.82 -55.39
N GLU A 595 19.19 -21.99 -55.13
CA GLU A 595 18.24 -22.23 -54.03
C GLU A 595 18.92 -22.31 -52.65
N GLN A 596 20.23 -22.60 -52.59
CA GLN A 596 21.03 -22.69 -51.37
C GLN A 596 21.86 -21.44 -51.10
N SER A 597 21.74 -20.42 -51.95
CA SER A 597 22.47 -19.16 -51.84
C SER A 597 21.99 -18.27 -50.69
N VAL A 598 20.79 -18.53 -50.15
CA VAL A 598 20.15 -17.77 -49.07
C VAL A 598 19.69 -18.71 -47.95
N ILE A 599 20.13 -18.45 -46.72
CA ILE A 599 19.71 -19.15 -45.50
C ILE A 599 18.79 -18.22 -44.70
N ILE A 600 17.63 -18.73 -44.26
CA ILE A 600 16.66 -18.00 -43.46
C ILE A 600 16.54 -18.67 -42.09
N GLU A 601 16.86 -17.93 -41.02
CA GLU A 601 16.81 -18.39 -39.63
C GLU A 601 15.90 -17.49 -38.79
N THR A 602 15.37 -17.99 -37.69
CA THR A 602 14.73 -17.17 -36.66
C THR A 602 15.72 -16.89 -35.54
N ALA A 603 15.66 -15.70 -34.93
CA ALA A 603 16.65 -15.25 -33.93
C ALA A 603 16.89 -16.21 -32.75
N ALA A 604 15.98 -17.14 -32.44
CA ALA A 604 16.17 -18.15 -31.41
C ALA A 604 17.22 -19.24 -31.77
N ALA A 605 17.58 -19.37 -33.05
CA ALA A 605 18.52 -20.38 -33.56
C ALA A 605 19.89 -19.80 -33.98
N ALA A 606 20.08 -18.49 -33.89
CA ALA A 606 21.26 -17.81 -34.42
C ALA A 606 22.43 -17.78 -33.40
N SER A 607 23.65 -18.10 -33.85
CA SER A 607 24.89 -17.92 -33.07
C SER A 607 25.30 -16.44 -32.98
N GLU A 608 25.75 -15.99 -31.80
CA GLU A 608 25.92 -14.57 -31.40
C GLU A 608 27.06 -13.75 -32.08
N GLU A 609 27.72 -14.25 -33.13
CA GLU A 609 29.02 -13.65 -33.56
C GLU A 609 29.00 -12.72 -34.81
N GLU A 610 27.85 -12.34 -35.38
CA GLU A 610 27.82 -11.49 -36.60
C GLU A 610 26.98 -10.20 -36.52
N LYS A 611 27.43 -9.17 -37.25
CA LYS A 611 26.76 -7.86 -37.36
C LYS A 611 25.54 -7.94 -38.28
N LEU A 612 24.36 -8.05 -37.69
CA LEU A 612 23.07 -7.99 -38.39
C LEU A 612 22.59 -6.56 -38.57
N LYS A 613 22.08 -6.21 -39.76
CA LYS A 613 21.51 -4.88 -40.06
C LYS A 613 20.07 -4.98 -40.50
N ALA A 614 19.23 -4.01 -40.13
CA ALA A 614 17.88 -3.91 -40.65
C ALA A 614 17.90 -3.40 -42.10
N TRP A 615 16.83 -3.68 -42.86
CA TRP A 615 16.69 -3.27 -44.26
C TRP A 615 16.99 -1.78 -44.52
N LYS A 616 16.53 -0.89 -43.63
CA LYS A 616 16.72 0.57 -43.73
C LYS A 616 18.17 1.01 -43.49
N ASP A 617 18.98 0.19 -42.83
CA ASP A 617 20.37 0.49 -42.48
C ASP A 617 21.39 -0.05 -43.50
N LEU A 618 20.91 -0.76 -44.53
CA LEU A 618 21.72 -1.23 -45.66
C LEU A 618 21.94 -0.09 -46.67
N SER A 619 23.12 -0.06 -47.29
CA SER A 619 23.38 0.85 -48.41
C SER A 619 22.52 0.48 -49.63
N THR A 620 22.27 1.43 -50.51
CA THR A 620 21.50 1.19 -51.76
C THR A 620 22.15 0.10 -52.63
N SER A 621 23.47 -0.03 -52.60
CA SER A 621 24.21 -1.10 -53.27
C SER A 621 23.93 -2.48 -52.65
N GLU A 622 23.96 -2.60 -51.33
CA GLU A 622 23.67 -3.86 -50.62
C GLU A 622 22.21 -4.28 -50.79
N GLN A 623 21.27 -3.31 -50.76
CA GLN A 623 19.86 -3.58 -51.00
C GLN A 623 19.60 -4.15 -52.40
N SER A 624 20.30 -3.65 -53.43
CA SER A 624 20.17 -4.17 -54.79
C SER A 624 20.67 -5.61 -54.93
N VAL A 625 21.78 -5.94 -54.27
CA VAL A 625 22.35 -7.29 -54.25
C VAL A 625 21.43 -8.27 -53.53
N TRP A 626 20.85 -7.87 -52.39
CA TRP A 626 19.92 -8.71 -51.64
C TRP A 626 18.61 -8.95 -52.38
N LYS A 627 18.05 -7.93 -53.06
CA LYS A 627 16.87 -8.11 -53.93
C LYS A 627 17.13 -9.14 -55.01
N GLN A 628 18.26 -9.02 -55.71
CA GLN A 628 18.61 -9.94 -56.78
C GLN A 628 18.75 -11.37 -56.26
N ARG A 629 19.43 -11.58 -55.13
CA ARG A 629 19.61 -12.92 -54.56
C ARG A 629 18.32 -13.54 -54.04
N LEU A 630 17.43 -12.76 -53.44
CA LEU A 630 16.15 -13.29 -52.97
C LEU A 630 15.24 -13.70 -54.14
N VAL A 631 15.34 -12.99 -55.28
CA VAL A 631 14.69 -13.38 -56.54
C VAL A 631 15.33 -14.63 -57.11
N ASP A 632 16.68 -14.67 -57.20
CA ASP A 632 17.42 -15.82 -57.74
C ASP A 632 17.19 -17.10 -56.90
N ALA A 633 17.02 -16.96 -55.58
CA ALA A 633 16.70 -18.06 -54.66
C ALA A 633 15.20 -18.43 -54.63
N GLY A 634 14.35 -17.76 -55.42
CA GLY A 634 12.91 -17.99 -55.46
C GLY A 634 12.17 -17.63 -54.16
N ARG A 635 12.79 -16.89 -53.24
CA ARG A 635 12.26 -16.58 -51.90
C ARG A 635 11.49 -15.25 -51.84
N TRP A 636 11.64 -14.38 -52.83
CA TRP A 636 10.91 -13.11 -52.92
C TRP A 636 10.73 -12.69 -54.39
N THR A 637 9.60 -12.07 -54.71
CA THR A 637 9.31 -11.55 -56.04
C THR A 637 9.11 -10.02 -56.02
N VAL A 638 9.45 -9.34 -57.12
CA VAL A 638 9.29 -7.86 -57.22
C VAL A 638 7.83 -7.43 -57.01
N SER A 639 6.86 -8.30 -57.35
CA SER A 639 5.42 -8.07 -57.13
C SER A 639 5.00 -7.99 -55.67
N GLU A 640 5.76 -8.58 -54.74
CA GLU A 640 5.42 -8.58 -53.30
C GLU A 640 5.72 -7.26 -52.60
N GLY A 641 6.52 -6.38 -53.23
CA GLY A 641 6.91 -5.08 -52.71
C GLY A 641 8.01 -5.12 -51.64
N GLU A 642 8.68 -3.99 -51.44
CA GLU A 642 9.79 -3.87 -50.47
C GLU A 642 9.33 -3.88 -49.01
N SER A 643 8.02 -3.73 -48.77
CA SER A 643 7.45 -3.77 -47.43
C SER A 643 7.66 -5.10 -46.72
N VAL A 644 7.79 -6.21 -47.46
CA VAL A 644 8.08 -7.55 -46.89
C VAL A 644 9.48 -7.62 -46.27
N LEU A 645 10.41 -6.79 -46.75
CA LEU A 645 11.79 -6.75 -46.26
C LEU A 645 11.91 -5.90 -44.98
N ILE A 646 10.87 -5.11 -44.67
CA ILE A 646 10.79 -4.28 -43.48
C ILE A 646 10.39 -5.17 -42.29
N GLY A 647 11.36 -5.50 -41.43
CA GLY A 647 11.19 -6.45 -40.32
C GLY A 647 12.14 -7.65 -40.37
N VAL A 648 12.91 -7.77 -41.46
CA VAL A 648 13.95 -8.79 -41.65
C VAL A 648 15.33 -8.21 -41.34
N LEU A 649 16.17 -8.98 -40.65
CA LEU A 649 17.58 -8.65 -40.42
C LEU A 649 18.46 -9.36 -41.45
N PHE A 650 19.42 -8.63 -42.01
CA PHE A 650 20.34 -9.12 -43.03
C PHE A 650 21.76 -9.22 -42.47
N GLY A 651 22.43 -10.32 -42.78
CA GLY A 651 23.88 -10.45 -42.59
C GLY A 651 24.69 -9.64 -43.60
N GLU A 652 26.02 -9.68 -43.48
CA GLU A 652 26.92 -9.04 -44.44
C GLU A 652 26.70 -9.65 -45.83
N ALA A 653 26.48 -8.80 -46.83
CA ALA A 653 26.34 -9.26 -48.21
C ALA A 653 27.70 -9.81 -48.67
N CYS A 654 27.78 -11.09 -49.03
CA CYS A 654 29.03 -11.67 -49.52
C CYS A 654 29.49 -10.92 -50.78
N GLY A 655 30.51 -10.08 -50.62
CA GLY A 655 31.21 -9.41 -51.71
C GLY A 655 31.71 -10.46 -52.71
N GLY A 656 31.26 -10.37 -53.95
CA GLY A 656 31.52 -11.38 -54.97
C GLY A 656 33.01 -11.64 -55.19
N LEU A 657 33.47 -12.85 -54.87
CA LEU A 657 34.69 -13.41 -55.44
C LEU A 657 34.37 -13.93 -56.84
N GLY A 658 34.22 -13.01 -57.77
CA GLY A 658 33.92 -13.27 -59.19
C GLY A 658 34.56 -12.22 -60.12
N ARG A 659 35.67 -11.63 -59.70
CA ARG A 659 36.63 -10.90 -60.56
C ARG A 659 37.96 -11.65 -60.52
N ALA A 660 38.01 -12.79 -61.20
CA ALA A 660 39.25 -13.53 -61.44
C ALA A 660 39.16 -14.41 -62.70
N VAL A 661 38.56 -13.92 -63.80
CA VAL A 661 38.79 -14.46 -65.16
C VAL A 661 38.78 -13.32 -66.19
N ARG A 662 39.58 -12.28 -65.94
CA ARG A 662 40.06 -11.39 -66.99
C ARG A 662 41.38 -10.78 -66.54
N ASN A 663 42.43 -11.11 -67.30
CA ASN A 663 43.83 -10.73 -67.13
C ASN A 663 44.65 -11.71 -66.28
N GLU A 664 45.08 -12.81 -66.90
CA GLU A 664 46.50 -13.15 -67.02
C GLU A 664 46.65 -14.36 -67.96
N LEU A 665 46.98 -14.07 -69.22
CA LEU A 665 48.02 -14.70 -70.02
C LEU A 665 48.07 -13.90 -71.34
N PRO A 666 49.27 -13.65 -71.87
CA PRO A 666 49.67 -12.41 -72.53
C PRO A 666 48.85 -11.99 -73.75
#